data_AF-A0A4S8KGQ4-F1
#
_entry.id   AF-A0A4S8KGQ4-F1
#
_cell.length_a   1.000
_cell.length_b   1.000
_cell.length_c   1.000
_cell.angle_alpha   90.00
_cell.angle_beta   90.00
_cell.angle_gamma   90.00
#
_symmetry.space_group_name_H-M   'P 1'
#
loop_
_entity.id
_entity.type
_entity.pdbx_description
1 polymer ?
#
loop_
_entity_poly.entity_id
_entity_poly.type
_entity_poly.pdbx_seq_one_letter_code
_entity_poly.pdbx_strand_id
1 'polypeptide(L)'
;MAPTHHKLKVLEQWRISSHPSSATLPCSLPSTFFDLVFYCFHPVQRLLFYESTNLETELPKLKHSLALALSYYYPLAGSLTRDSEVQNPEILCSQSDFVSLTVAVSRDDFYELSGDHARDMARFHPLVPPLPASSGRQPVFAVQVTVFADAGVAIGTTVHHAVADGSSYTNFMKLWSSIHRLGELPAISTGLLPFLDRSVVHDPAGLQNIFLKDLQSLRGDPSLSAWDLTGVPDVKLATFAFSRDTLDKLRRRATCKRKTSAQASPYALACGLVWAGLVRARGDTNRKKEHFGFVTGCRARTNPPIPSNYFGNCLGICRVEAERSELVGDDGAAAAADAIWKVIESLEEGAFSGAENWIRDVHEYAAKKALTVAGSPKLGIYDVDFGWGRPRKVELVSIERTGALSLTESRGEKGGIEVGLALPKHEMDGFLSYFILAIDEKVENCTSGGKCAATMARGQLQVLGALDLAKTQWYHFTAIVIAGMGFFTDAYDLFCISLVTKLLGRIYYFDPNSASPGTLPPNVSAAVTGVAFCGTLSGQLFFGWLGDKLGRKKVYGMTLMLMVICSIASGLSFGHTAKGVMATLCFFRFWLGFGIGGDYPLSATIMSEYANKKTRGAFIAAVFAMQGFGILTGGIVAIIISAAFKRRFDSPAYMDDRAGSTVPEADYIWRTILMLGALPAALTYYWRMKMPETARYTALVAKNAKQAASDMSKVLQVDIAEEQEKVEQLTMKDANNFGLFSREFARRHGIHLVGTTTTWFLLDIAFYSQNLFQKDIFSSIGWLPKANTMNAIEEVFRIARAQTLIALCGTVPGYWFTVALIDTVGRFTIQLMGFFFMTVFMLGLAIPYHHWTTKGNHIGFVIMYGLTFFFANFGPNSTTFIVPAEIFPARLRSTCHGISAAAGKAGAIVGAFGFLYAAQSKDPAKRDKGYPAGIGVRNALFVLAASNLLGMIFTFLVPESKGKSLEEISGENEDEDQIDSAAVYNRTVPV
;
A
#
# COMPACT_ATOMS: atom_id res chain seq x y z
N MET A 1 -56.35 32.50 -12.54
CA MET A 1 -55.26 31.55 -12.85
C MET A 1 -55.91 30.21 -13.18
N ALA A 2 -55.71 29.72 -14.40
CA ALA A 2 -56.36 28.51 -14.90
C ALA A 2 -55.84 27.24 -14.16
N PRO A 3 -56.68 26.21 -13.99
CA PRO A 3 -56.32 25.01 -13.22
C PRO A 3 -55.35 24.15 -14.04
N THR A 4 -54.14 23.93 -13.53
CA THR A 4 -53.19 22.96 -14.10
C THR A 4 -53.77 21.56 -13.96
N HIS A 5 -54.24 20.97 -15.05
CA HIS A 5 -54.68 19.58 -15.13
C HIS A 5 -53.61 18.66 -14.50
N HIS A 6 -53.97 17.94 -13.42
CA HIS A 6 -53.09 16.97 -12.78
C HIS A 6 -52.68 15.89 -13.80
N LYS A 7 -51.42 15.95 -14.27
CA LYS A 7 -50.83 14.92 -15.14
C LYS A 7 -50.59 13.59 -14.43
N LEU A 8 -50.75 13.55 -13.10
CA LEU A 8 -50.54 12.38 -12.25
C LEU A 8 -51.85 11.91 -11.63
N LYS A 9 -52.14 10.61 -11.73
CA LYS A 9 -53.31 9.94 -11.15
C LYS A 9 -52.83 8.82 -10.22
N VAL A 10 -53.17 8.90 -8.94
CA VAL A 10 -52.93 7.81 -7.98
C VAL A 10 -53.89 6.65 -8.31
N LEU A 11 -53.35 5.45 -8.44
CA LEU A 11 -54.12 4.22 -8.68
C LEU A 11 -54.40 3.50 -7.37
N GLU A 12 -53.35 3.22 -6.60
CA GLU A 12 -53.42 2.42 -5.39
C GLU A 12 -52.52 3.00 -4.31
N GLN A 13 -52.88 2.77 -3.05
CA GLN A 13 -52.05 3.10 -1.91
C GLN A 13 -52.02 1.90 -0.96
N TRP A 14 -50.84 1.34 -0.77
CA TRP A 14 -50.61 0.18 0.09
C TRP A 14 -49.92 0.58 1.39
N ARG A 15 -50.28 -0.11 2.47
CA ARG A 15 -49.57 -0.07 3.74
C ARG A 15 -48.69 -1.31 3.82
N ILE A 16 -47.38 -1.12 3.87
CA ILE A 16 -46.40 -2.20 3.90
C ILE A 16 -45.86 -2.32 5.32
N SER A 17 -46.24 -3.39 6.01
CA SER A 17 -45.72 -3.70 7.34
C SER A 17 -44.43 -4.50 7.22
N SER A 18 -43.49 -4.27 8.13
CA SER A 18 -42.37 -5.18 8.35
C SER A 18 -42.91 -6.46 9.01
N HIS A 19 -42.80 -7.63 8.38
CA HIS A 19 -43.11 -8.91 9.04
C HIS A 19 -41.85 -9.43 9.77
N PRO A 20 -41.79 -9.46 11.11
CA PRO A 20 -40.77 -10.22 11.83
C PRO A 20 -41.28 -11.64 12.06
N SER A 21 -40.59 -12.65 11.52
CA SER A 21 -40.87 -14.06 11.78
C SER A 21 -40.40 -14.55 13.15
N SER A 22 -39.88 -13.67 14.02
CA SER A 22 -39.51 -14.01 15.40
C SER A 22 -40.00 -12.94 16.37
N ALA A 23 -40.87 -13.36 17.28
CA ALA A 23 -41.51 -12.53 18.29
C ALA A 23 -40.51 -11.92 19.30
N THR A 24 -40.49 -10.58 19.40
CA THR A 24 -40.36 -9.80 20.65
C THR A 24 -40.58 -8.30 20.34
N LEU A 25 -41.73 -7.77 20.80
CA LEU A 25 -42.07 -6.43 21.37
C LEU A 25 -41.32 -5.12 20.93
N PRO A 26 -41.94 -3.93 21.11
CA PRO A 26 -41.55 -2.69 20.42
C PRO A 26 -40.08 -2.33 20.62
N CYS A 27 -39.41 -2.07 19.51
CA CYS A 27 -38.01 -1.68 19.50
C CYS A 27 -37.94 -0.15 19.49
N SER A 28 -37.27 0.42 20.50
CA SER A 28 -36.83 1.82 20.46
C SER A 28 -35.37 1.84 20.03
N LEU A 29 -35.05 2.67 19.04
CA LEU A 29 -33.69 2.91 18.59
C LEU A 29 -33.30 4.35 18.94
N PRO A 30 -32.42 4.56 19.95
CA PRO A 30 -32.07 5.91 20.39
C PRO A 30 -31.28 6.65 19.30
N SER A 31 -31.56 7.95 19.14
CA SER A 31 -30.77 8.81 18.27
C SER A 31 -29.39 9.06 18.89
N THR A 32 -28.36 8.97 18.05
CA THR A 32 -26.98 9.35 18.39
C THR A 32 -26.73 10.83 18.10
N PHE A 33 -25.61 11.37 18.55
CA PHE A 33 -25.29 12.79 18.33
C PHE A 33 -25.18 13.12 16.83
N PHE A 34 -24.79 12.15 16.00
CA PHE A 34 -24.81 12.31 14.54
C PHE A 34 -26.22 12.45 13.98
N ASP A 35 -27.20 11.74 14.53
CA ASP A 35 -28.59 11.80 14.09
C ASP A 35 -29.23 13.14 14.47
N LEU A 36 -28.86 13.70 15.63
CA LEU A 36 -29.38 14.97 16.15
C LEU A 36 -29.07 16.17 15.24
N VAL A 37 -27.92 16.19 14.56
CA VAL A 37 -27.54 17.25 13.62
C VAL A 37 -28.58 17.42 12.51
N PHE A 38 -29.19 16.31 12.08
CA PHE A 38 -30.15 16.27 10.97
C PHE A 38 -31.61 16.17 11.42
N TYR A 39 -31.89 16.36 12.71
CA TYR A 39 -33.24 16.23 13.27
C TYR A 39 -34.21 17.29 12.73
N CYS A 40 -33.77 18.53 12.57
CA CYS A 40 -34.61 19.63 12.08
C CYS A 40 -34.60 19.81 10.56
N PHE A 41 -33.90 18.94 9.81
CA PHE A 41 -33.79 19.08 8.35
C PHE A 41 -35.08 18.67 7.63
N HIS A 42 -35.31 19.28 6.46
CA HIS A 42 -36.33 18.82 5.55
C HIS A 42 -36.06 17.36 5.11
N PRO A 43 -37.10 16.53 4.91
CA PRO A 43 -36.92 15.17 4.43
C PRO A 43 -36.19 15.11 3.07
N VAL A 44 -35.34 14.10 2.92
CA VAL A 44 -34.60 13.86 1.67
C VAL A 44 -35.51 13.15 0.69
N GLN A 45 -35.69 13.74 -0.50
CA GLN A 45 -36.56 13.24 -1.55
C GLN A 45 -35.74 12.85 -2.77
N ARG A 46 -35.79 11.58 -3.18
CA ARG A 46 -34.98 11.05 -4.29
C ARG A 46 -35.86 10.30 -5.29
N LEU A 47 -35.57 10.47 -6.58
CA LEU A 47 -36.22 9.81 -7.71
C LEU A 47 -35.22 8.96 -8.49
N LEU A 48 -35.62 7.74 -8.85
CA LEU A 48 -34.88 6.85 -9.75
C LEU A 48 -35.78 6.51 -10.93
N PHE A 49 -35.35 6.86 -12.14
CA PHE A 49 -36.07 6.57 -13.39
C PHE A 49 -35.53 5.30 -14.04
N TYR A 50 -36.42 4.42 -14.50
CA TYR A 50 -36.10 3.14 -15.15
C TYR A 50 -36.87 2.99 -16.46
N GLU A 51 -36.20 2.47 -17.49
CA GLU A 51 -36.84 2.05 -18.74
C GLU A 51 -37.35 0.62 -18.54
N SER A 52 -38.67 0.44 -18.46
CA SER A 52 -39.28 -0.89 -18.27
C SER A 52 -40.69 -0.92 -18.86
N THR A 53 -41.02 -2.01 -19.55
CA THR A 53 -42.24 -2.17 -20.35
C THR A 53 -43.31 -3.09 -19.73
N ASN A 54 -42.99 -3.90 -18.71
CA ASN A 54 -43.90 -4.90 -18.15
C ASN A 54 -44.20 -4.65 -16.66
N LEU A 55 -45.00 -3.64 -16.35
CA LEU A 55 -45.20 -3.17 -14.97
C LEU A 55 -46.31 -3.85 -14.18
N GLU A 56 -47.37 -4.31 -14.84
CA GLU A 56 -48.50 -4.97 -14.17
C GLU A 56 -48.05 -6.24 -13.43
N THR A 57 -47.09 -6.97 -14.00
CA THR A 57 -46.51 -8.19 -13.40
C THR A 57 -45.48 -7.91 -12.31
N GLU A 58 -44.88 -6.72 -12.28
CA GLU A 58 -43.77 -6.37 -11.39
C GLU A 58 -44.25 -5.67 -10.11
N LEU A 59 -45.39 -4.99 -10.16
CA LEU A 59 -45.98 -4.30 -9.01
C LEU A 59 -46.19 -5.21 -7.77
N PRO A 60 -46.76 -6.44 -7.89
CA PRO A 60 -46.86 -7.36 -6.75
C PRO A 60 -45.49 -7.80 -6.20
N LYS A 61 -44.49 -7.99 -7.08
CA LYS A 61 -43.12 -8.34 -6.67
C LYS A 61 -42.45 -7.20 -5.92
N LEU A 62 -42.62 -5.95 -6.37
CA LEU A 62 -42.14 -4.75 -5.66
C LEU A 62 -42.73 -4.66 -4.26
N LYS A 63 -44.04 -4.91 -4.13
CA LYS A 63 -44.72 -4.93 -2.84
C LYS A 63 -44.13 -5.98 -1.89
N HIS A 64 -43.98 -7.21 -2.37
CA HIS A 64 -43.45 -8.32 -1.56
C HIS A 64 -41.99 -8.11 -1.17
N SER A 65 -41.14 -7.74 -2.14
CA SER A 65 -39.72 -7.47 -1.91
C SER A 65 -39.48 -6.29 -0.96
N LEU A 66 -40.31 -5.25 -1.02
CA LEU A 66 -40.23 -4.12 -0.08
C LEU A 66 -40.56 -4.56 1.34
N ALA A 67 -41.62 -5.36 1.52
CA ALA A 67 -41.98 -5.91 2.83
C ALA A 67 -40.85 -6.76 3.43
N LEU A 68 -40.18 -7.56 2.60
CA LEU A 68 -39.05 -8.38 3.01
C LEU A 68 -37.79 -7.54 3.29
N ALA A 69 -37.50 -6.49 2.51
CA ALA A 69 -36.40 -5.58 2.81
C ALA A 69 -36.61 -4.83 4.15
N LEU A 70 -37.86 -4.42 4.42
CA LEU A 70 -38.25 -3.75 5.66
C LEU A 70 -38.21 -4.67 6.89
N SER A 71 -38.26 -6.00 6.75
CA SER A 71 -38.07 -6.87 7.92
C SER A 71 -36.63 -6.78 8.48
N TYR A 72 -35.65 -6.51 7.62
CA TYR A 72 -34.26 -6.26 8.02
C TYR A 72 -34.02 -4.80 8.38
N TYR A 73 -34.57 -3.87 7.59
CA TYR A 73 -34.49 -2.42 7.84
C TYR A 73 -35.75 -1.89 8.54
N TYR A 74 -36.19 -2.58 9.60
CA TYR A 74 -37.42 -2.23 10.31
C TYR A 74 -37.49 -0.79 10.86
N PRO A 75 -36.38 -0.09 11.20
CA PRO A 75 -36.47 1.30 11.63
C PRO A 75 -37.06 2.24 10.57
N LEU A 76 -36.98 1.90 9.27
CA LEU A 76 -37.60 2.68 8.21
C LEU A 76 -39.14 2.60 8.24
N ALA A 77 -39.70 1.53 8.78
CA ALA A 77 -41.15 1.44 9.00
C ALA A 77 -41.60 2.22 10.24
N GLY A 78 -40.68 2.62 11.12
CA GLY A 78 -41.00 3.29 12.38
C GLY A 78 -41.35 4.78 12.25
N SER A 79 -41.42 5.43 13.42
CA SER A 79 -41.74 6.85 13.52
C SER A 79 -40.84 7.57 14.54
N LEU A 80 -40.50 8.83 14.24
CA LEU A 80 -39.78 9.71 15.15
C LEU A 80 -40.77 10.43 16.08
N THR A 81 -40.39 10.56 17.35
CA THR A 81 -41.14 11.35 18.33
C THR A 81 -41.07 12.84 17.99
N ARG A 82 -42.22 13.51 17.87
CA ARG A 82 -42.32 14.95 17.54
C ARG A 82 -42.40 15.83 18.77
N ASP A 83 -42.72 15.24 19.94
CA ASP A 83 -43.17 15.98 21.11
C ASP A 83 -42.11 16.22 22.18
N SER A 84 -42.24 17.40 22.77
CA SER A 84 -41.22 18.21 23.42
C SER A 84 -40.83 17.81 24.86
N GLU A 85 -41.30 16.67 25.36
CA GLU A 85 -41.00 16.19 26.72
C GLU A 85 -39.87 15.16 26.79
N VAL A 86 -39.49 14.54 25.66
CA VAL A 86 -38.45 13.50 25.68
C VAL A 86 -37.07 14.16 25.65
N GLN A 87 -36.27 13.89 26.68
CA GLN A 87 -34.88 14.37 26.80
C GLN A 87 -33.98 13.96 25.61
N ASN A 88 -34.33 12.88 24.90
CA ASN A 88 -33.59 12.38 23.74
C ASN A 88 -34.54 11.80 22.66
N PRO A 89 -34.52 12.27 21.40
CA PRO A 89 -35.30 11.69 20.32
C PRO A 89 -34.98 10.20 20.07
N GLU A 90 -36.00 9.41 19.75
CA GLU A 90 -35.84 7.98 19.43
C GLU A 90 -36.71 7.58 18.24
N ILE A 91 -36.29 6.55 17.51
CA ILE A 91 -37.09 5.91 16.47
C ILE A 91 -37.89 4.79 17.12
N LEU A 92 -39.21 4.95 17.16
CA LEU A 92 -40.12 3.98 17.75
C LEU A 92 -40.66 3.06 16.65
N CYS A 93 -40.50 1.76 16.86
CA CYS A 93 -41.02 0.73 15.97
C CYS A 93 -42.05 -0.14 16.70
N SER A 94 -43.28 -0.14 16.20
CA SER A 94 -44.41 -0.93 16.68
C SER A 94 -44.95 -1.83 15.58
N GLN A 95 -45.68 -2.88 15.97
CA GLN A 95 -46.31 -3.80 15.00
C GLN A 95 -47.38 -3.14 14.13
N SER A 96 -47.92 -2.00 14.57
CA SER A 96 -48.91 -1.22 13.81
C SER A 96 -48.28 -0.26 12.80
N ASP A 97 -46.95 -0.07 12.83
CA ASP A 97 -46.30 0.87 11.92
C ASP A 97 -46.16 0.28 10.51
N PHE A 98 -46.18 1.16 9.52
CA PHE A 98 -46.16 0.79 8.11
C PHE A 98 -45.47 1.85 7.26
N VAL A 99 -44.88 1.41 6.15
CA VAL A 99 -44.42 2.29 5.08
C VAL A 99 -45.56 2.49 4.07
N SER A 100 -45.87 3.74 3.74
CA SER A 100 -46.82 4.06 2.66
C SER A 100 -46.16 3.82 1.30
N LEU A 101 -46.73 2.93 0.50
CA LEU A 101 -46.34 2.69 -0.89
C LEU A 101 -47.47 3.14 -1.81
N THR A 102 -47.27 4.24 -2.52
CA THR A 102 -48.24 4.81 -3.47
C THR A 102 -47.92 4.36 -4.89
N VAL A 103 -48.91 3.87 -5.64
CA VAL A 103 -48.78 3.56 -7.06
C VAL A 103 -49.57 4.60 -7.85
N ALA A 104 -48.91 5.28 -8.78
CA ALA A 104 -49.50 6.33 -9.60
C ALA A 104 -49.16 6.14 -11.08
N VAL A 105 -49.95 6.77 -11.95
CA VAL A 105 -49.69 6.86 -13.38
C VAL A 105 -49.52 8.33 -13.75
N SER A 106 -48.47 8.64 -14.50
CA SER A 106 -48.21 9.96 -15.06
C SER A 106 -48.41 9.97 -16.57
N ARG A 107 -49.04 11.02 -17.09
CA ARG A 107 -49.13 11.35 -18.52
C ARG A 107 -48.06 12.34 -18.98
N ASP A 108 -47.07 12.62 -18.13
CA ASP A 108 -45.97 13.49 -18.47
C ASP A 108 -44.92 12.76 -19.33
N ASP A 109 -44.04 13.50 -20.00
CA ASP A 109 -43.00 12.90 -20.84
C ASP A 109 -41.84 12.35 -19.98
N PHE A 110 -41.66 11.02 -20.03
CA PHE A 110 -40.61 10.31 -19.30
C PHE A 110 -39.19 10.70 -19.75
N TYR A 111 -38.96 10.85 -21.05
CA TYR A 111 -37.64 11.15 -21.61
C TYR A 111 -37.25 12.61 -21.39
N GLU A 112 -38.24 13.51 -21.39
CA GLU A 112 -38.05 14.90 -20.99
C GLU A 112 -37.66 15.01 -19.52
N LEU A 113 -38.39 14.33 -18.62
CA LEU A 113 -38.10 14.35 -17.18
C LEU A 113 -36.79 13.67 -16.82
N SER A 114 -36.36 12.65 -17.57
CA SER A 114 -35.10 11.92 -17.33
C SER A 114 -33.89 12.47 -18.08
N GLY A 115 -34.01 13.62 -18.75
CA GLY A 115 -32.90 14.30 -19.43
C GLY A 115 -32.04 15.17 -18.50
N ASP A 116 -30.88 15.63 -18.99
CA ASP A 116 -29.96 16.46 -18.18
C ASP A 116 -30.22 17.97 -18.28
N HIS A 117 -30.99 18.39 -19.29
CA HIS A 117 -31.31 19.79 -19.56
C HIS A 117 -32.12 20.44 -18.42
N ALA A 118 -32.20 21.77 -18.44
CA ALA A 118 -32.98 22.53 -17.48
C ALA A 118 -34.48 22.23 -17.61
N ARG A 119 -35.04 21.55 -16.60
CA ARG A 119 -36.43 21.11 -16.53
C ARG A 119 -37.16 21.86 -15.42
N ASP A 120 -38.47 22.01 -15.55
CA ASP A 120 -39.29 22.67 -14.53
C ASP A 120 -39.38 21.82 -13.25
N MET A 121 -38.92 22.39 -12.13
CA MET A 121 -38.86 21.71 -10.84
C MET A 121 -40.25 21.29 -10.33
N ALA A 122 -41.28 22.08 -10.64
CA ALA A 122 -42.66 21.81 -10.24
C ALA A 122 -43.20 20.47 -10.78
N ARG A 123 -42.62 19.94 -11.87
CA ARG A 123 -43.02 18.66 -12.45
C ARG A 123 -42.52 17.45 -11.65
N PHE A 124 -41.51 17.62 -10.80
CA PHE A 124 -40.93 16.53 -9.99
C PHE A 124 -41.65 16.35 -8.64
N HIS A 125 -42.28 17.39 -8.10
CA HIS A 125 -42.97 17.32 -6.79
C HIS A 125 -44.05 16.23 -6.73
N PRO A 126 -44.89 16.02 -7.76
CA PRO A 126 -45.90 14.97 -7.71
C PRO A 126 -45.33 13.55 -7.76
N LEU A 127 -44.07 13.37 -8.15
CA LEU A 127 -43.43 12.06 -8.32
C LEU A 127 -42.83 11.51 -7.01
N VAL A 128 -42.69 12.34 -5.99
CA VAL A 128 -42.15 11.97 -4.68
C VAL A 128 -43.25 11.94 -3.62
N PRO A 129 -43.31 10.91 -2.76
CA PRO A 129 -44.36 10.79 -1.75
C PRO A 129 -44.11 11.78 -0.60
N PRO A 130 -45.14 12.45 -0.05
CA PRO A 130 -44.99 13.14 1.22
C PRO A 130 -44.85 12.12 2.38
N LEU A 131 -44.15 12.50 3.45
CA LEU A 131 -44.27 11.75 4.72
C LEU A 131 -45.64 12.04 5.33
N PRO A 132 -46.45 11.02 5.69
CA PRO A 132 -47.78 11.24 6.24
C PRO A 132 -47.73 12.10 7.52
N ALA A 133 -48.54 13.14 7.58
CA ALA A 133 -48.69 13.91 8.81
C ALA A 133 -49.45 13.06 9.84
N SER A 134 -48.86 12.85 11.01
CA SER A 134 -49.51 12.16 12.13
C SER A 134 -49.39 13.01 13.41
N SER A 135 -50.39 12.91 14.29
CA SER A 135 -50.43 13.60 15.59
C SER A 135 -49.40 12.97 16.54
N GLY A 136 -48.34 13.72 16.89
CA GLY A 136 -47.34 13.33 17.89
C GLY A 136 -46.17 12.45 17.40
N ARG A 137 -46.35 11.65 16.34
CA ARG A 137 -45.29 10.83 15.72
C ARG A 137 -45.11 11.15 14.24
N GLN A 138 -43.89 11.17 13.74
CA GLN A 138 -43.61 11.43 12.33
C GLN A 138 -43.07 10.17 11.65
N PRO A 139 -43.79 9.56 10.69
CA PRO A 139 -43.26 8.48 9.87
C PRO A 139 -41.99 8.92 9.16
N VAL A 140 -41.04 8.01 9.01
CA VAL A 140 -39.68 8.36 8.58
C VAL A 140 -39.38 7.99 7.14
N PHE A 141 -40.20 7.14 6.51
CA PHE A 141 -40.00 6.67 5.15
C PHE A 141 -41.32 6.51 4.38
N ALA A 142 -41.32 6.90 3.10
CA ALA A 142 -42.43 6.68 2.18
C ALA A 142 -41.92 6.41 0.77
N VAL A 143 -42.68 5.64 -0.01
CA VAL A 143 -42.32 5.22 -1.37
C VAL A 143 -43.47 5.50 -2.33
N GLN A 144 -43.15 5.97 -3.54
CA GLN A 144 -44.08 6.11 -4.64
C GLN A 144 -43.50 5.46 -5.89
N VAL A 145 -44.30 4.65 -6.58
CA VAL A 145 -43.99 4.09 -7.89
C VAL A 145 -44.90 4.78 -8.90
N THR A 146 -44.31 5.55 -9.81
CA THR A 146 -45.04 6.27 -10.85
C THR A 146 -44.77 5.65 -12.21
N VAL A 147 -45.81 5.17 -12.86
CA VAL A 147 -45.76 4.52 -14.18
C VAL A 147 -45.99 5.57 -15.28
N PHE A 148 -45.16 5.53 -16.31
CA PHE A 148 -45.28 6.31 -17.53
C PHE A 148 -45.61 5.35 -18.68
N ALA A 149 -46.81 5.48 -19.24
CA ALA A 149 -47.32 4.56 -20.26
C ALA A 149 -46.33 4.44 -21.43
N ASP A 150 -46.04 3.20 -21.84
CA ASP A 150 -45.17 2.83 -22.97
C ASP A 150 -43.72 3.37 -22.91
N ALA A 151 -43.25 3.86 -21.75
CA ALA A 151 -41.91 4.42 -21.59
C ALA A 151 -41.13 3.86 -20.40
N GLY A 152 -41.67 3.92 -19.17
CA GLY A 152 -40.89 3.54 -17.99
C GLY A 152 -41.52 3.84 -16.63
N VAL A 153 -40.70 3.82 -15.59
CA VAL A 153 -41.08 3.92 -14.17
C VAL A 153 -40.21 4.93 -13.45
N ALA A 154 -40.80 5.71 -12.55
CA ALA A 154 -40.06 6.45 -11.54
C ALA A 154 -40.36 5.88 -10.14
N ILE A 155 -39.31 5.52 -9.40
CA ILE A 155 -39.39 5.20 -7.97
C ILE A 155 -38.98 6.43 -7.19
N GLY A 156 -39.96 7.08 -6.56
CA GLY A 156 -39.80 8.19 -5.64
C GLY A 156 -39.74 7.71 -4.20
N THR A 157 -38.79 8.21 -3.43
CA THR A 157 -38.64 7.90 -2.00
C THR A 157 -38.46 9.18 -1.21
N THR A 158 -39.03 9.21 0.00
CA THR A 158 -38.83 10.29 0.95
C THR A 158 -38.38 9.69 2.28
N VAL A 159 -37.24 10.15 2.79
CA VAL A 159 -36.65 9.67 4.05
C VAL A 159 -36.33 10.83 4.99
N HIS A 160 -36.64 10.69 6.27
CA HIS A 160 -36.22 11.64 7.30
C HIS A 160 -34.72 11.52 7.56
N HIS A 161 -33.96 12.61 7.43
CA HIS A 161 -32.49 12.56 7.43
C HIS A 161 -31.90 12.09 8.77
N ALA A 162 -32.55 12.39 9.90
CA ALA A 162 -32.16 11.86 11.22
C ALA A 162 -32.17 10.32 11.33
N VAL A 163 -32.80 9.59 10.40
CA VAL A 163 -32.86 8.12 10.45
C VAL A 163 -31.74 7.45 9.67
N ALA A 164 -31.38 8.01 8.51
CA ALA A 164 -30.44 7.37 7.60
C ALA A 164 -29.62 8.42 6.83
N ASP A 165 -28.31 8.24 6.83
CA ASP A 165 -27.45 8.96 5.89
C ASP A 165 -27.50 8.33 4.49
N GLY A 166 -26.79 8.94 3.53
CA GLY A 166 -26.71 8.46 2.15
C GLY A 166 -26.20 7.03 2.01
N SER A 167 -25.32 6.56 2.91
CA SER A 167 -24.81 5.18 2.88
C SER A 167 -25.87 4.20 3.35
N SER A 168 -26.54 4.49 4.47
CA SER A 168 -27.63 3.66 5.00
C SER A 168 -28.81 3.57 4.01
N TYR A 169 -29.18 4.69 3.39
CA TYR A 169 -30.21 4.71 2.35
C TYR A 169 -29.82 3.86 1.14
N THR A 170 -28.61 4.03 0.59
CA THR A 170 -28.21 3.31 -0.63
C THR A 170 -28.06 1.82 -0.38
N ASN A 171 -27.57 1.42 0.81
CA ASN A 171 -27.53 0.01 1.21
C ASN A 171 -28.93 -0.61 1.29
N PHE A 172 -29.91 0.11 1.84
CA PHE A 172 -31.31 -0.32 1.84
C PHE A 172 -31.84 -0.49 0.41
N MET A 173 -31.64 0.49 -0.47
CA MET A 173 -32.09 0.42 -1.86
C MET A 173 -31.44 -0.76 -2.62
N LYS A 174 -30.14 -1.00 -2.41
CA LYS A 174 -29.41 -2.14 -2.99
C LYS A 174 -29.93 -3.49 -2.47
N LEU A 175 -30.26 -3.58 -1.17
CA LEU A 175 -30.87 -4.78 -0.61
C LEU A 175 -32.26 -5.00 -1.21
N TRP A 176 -33.11 -3.97 -1.24
CA TRP A 176 -34.46 -4.06 -1.77
C TRP A 176 -34.47 -4.48 -3.24
N SER A 177 -33.63 -3.86 -4.08
CA SER A 177 -33.55 -4.21 -5.50
C SER A 177 -33.00 -5.62 -5.71
N SER A 178 -32.05 -6.07 -4.89
CA SER A 178 -31.51 -7.43 -4.93
C SER A 178 -32.56 -8.48 -4.54
N ILE A 179 -33.35 -8.23 -3.50
CA ILE A 179 -34.46 -9.10 -3.09
C ILE A 179 -35.51 -9.16 -4.20
N HIS A 180 -35.85 -8.02 -4.80
CA HIS A 180 -36.81 -7.98 -5.91
C HIS A 180 -36.35 -8.84 -7.10
N ARG A 181 -35.07 -8.76 -7.45
CA ARG A 181 -34.48 -9.52 -8.56
C ARG A 181 -34.43 -11.02 -8.30
N LEU A 182 -34.12 -11.45 -7.08
CA LEU A 182 -33.92 -12.87 -6.74
C LEU A 182 -35.17 -13.55 -6.19
N GLY A 183 -36.14 -12.79 -5.66
CA GLY A 183 -37.31 -13.32 -4.96
C GLY A 183 -37.03 -13.77 -3.51
N GLU A 184 -35.77 -13.82 -3.09
CA GLU A 184 -35.32 -14.23 -1.75
C GLU A 184 -34.08 -13.44 -1.29
N LEU A 185 -33.62 -13.69 -0.07
CA LEU A 185 -32.41 -13.05 0.45
C LEU A 185 -31.15 -13.60 -0.26
N PRO A 186 -30.27 -12.76 -0.84
CA PRO A 186 -29.06 -13.25 -1.51
C PRO A 186 -28.10 -13.94 -0.53
N ALA A 187 -27.52 -15.09 -0.92
CA ALA A 187 -26.60 -15.89 -0.09
C ALA A 187 -25.29 -15.18 0.35
N ILE A 188 -24.93 -14.05 -0.29
CA ILE A 188 -23.68 -13.28 -0.05
C ILE A 188 -23.96 -11.95 0.72
N SER A 189 -25.15 -11.77 1.31
CA SER A 189 -25.64 -10.46 1.78
C SER A 189 -25.12 -9.93 3.13
N THR A 190 -24.09 -10.53 3.74
CA THR A 190 -23.61 -10.08 5.07
C THR A 190 -23.22 -8.59 5.11
N GLY A 191 -22.79 -8.02 3.97
CA GLY A 191 -22.47 -6.59 3.85
C GLY A 191 -23.65 -5.63 3.62
N LEU A 192 -24.82 -6.12 3.18
CA LEU A 192 -26.02 -5.29 2.90
C LEU A 192 -27.03 -5.28 4.05
N LEU A 193 -26.94 -6.24 4.97
CA LEU A 193 -27.78 -6.29 6.17
C LEU A 193 -27.37 -5.18 7.15
N PRO A 194 -28.33 -4.48 7.78
CA PRO A 194 -28.02 -3.34 8.62
C PRO A 194 -27.44 -3.79 9.96
N PHE A 195 -26.38 -3.12 10.41
CA PHE A 195 -25.91 -3.19 11.78
C PHE A 195 -26.65 -2.12 12.59
N LEU A 196 -27.49 -2.56 13.54
CA LEU A 196 -28.44 -1.71 14.25
C LEU A 196 -28.01 -1.30 15.67
N ASP A 197 -26.96 -1.92 16.22
CA ASP A 197 -26.50 -1.59 17.56
C ASP A 197 -25.88 -0.18 17.60
N ARG A 198 -26.58 0.74 18.30
CA ARG A 198 -26.18 2.15 18.42
C ARG A 198 -25.03 2.37 19.40
N SER A 199 -24.74 1.41 20.28
CA SER A 199 -23.68 1.52 21.29
C SER A 199 -22.26 1.61 20.71
N VAL A 200 -22.10 1.23 19.44
CA VAL A 200 -20.84 1.37 18.68
C VAL A 200 -20.42 2.83 18.48
N VAL A 201 -21.37 3.78 18.58
CA VAL A 201 -21.09 5.21 18.51
C VAL A 201 -20.68 5.70 19.88
N HIS A 202 -19.37 5.83 20.11
CA HIS A 202 -18.82 6.35 21.35
C HIS A 202 -18.83 7.89 21.38
N ASP A 203 -19.30 8.48 22.48
CA ASP A 203 -19.33 9.93 22.73
C ASP A 203 -18.47 10.31 23.96
N PRO A 204 -17.13 10.33 23.83
CA PRO A 204 -16.25 10.68 24.94
C PRO A 204 -16.32 12.18 25.32
N ALA A 205 -16.75 13.03 24.39
CA ALA A 205 -16.80 14.49 24.57
C ALA A 205 -18.16 15.00 25.09
N GLY A 206 -19.16 14.11 25.24
CA GLY A 206 -20.50 14.47 25.69
C GLY A 206 -21.27 15.34 24.69
N LEU A 207 -21.00 15.18 23.40
CA LEU A 207 -21.62 15.91 22.29
C LEU A 207 -23.15 15.75 22.27
N GLN A 208 -23.67 14.57 22.65
CA GLN A 208 -25.11 14.33 22.71
C GLN A 208 -25.82 15.40 23.54
N ASN A 209 -25.32 15.69 24.74
CA ASN A 209 -25.93 16.65 25.65
C ASN A 209 -25.79 18.10 25.16
N ILE A 210 -24.69 18.42 24.49
CA ILE A 210 -24.47 19.74 23.89
C ILE A 210 -25.50 19.94 22.77
N PHE A 211 -25.64 18.97 21.88
CA PHE A 211 -26.55 19.04 20.74
C PHE A 211 -28.01 19.10 21.14
N LEU A 212 -28.41 18.36 22.19
CA LEU A 212 -29.77 18.47 22.73
C LEU A 212 -30.07 19.87 23.27
N LYS A 213 -29.11 20.52 23.95
CA LYS A 213 -29.27 21.92 24.39
C LYS A 213 -29.35 22.88 23.21
N ASP A 214 -28.50 22.69 22.20
CA ASP A 214 -28.51 23.52 20.99
C ASP A 214 -29.85 23.39 20.25
N LEU A 215 -30.38 22.18 20.06
CA LEU A 215 -31.69 21.93 19.45
C LEU A 215 -32.84 22.58 20.22
N GLN A 216 -32.78 22.58 21.55
CA GLN A 216 -33.77 23.29 22.38
C GLN A 216 -33.67 24.80 22.20
N SER A 217 -32.44 25.34 22.15
CA SER A 217 -32.22 26.78 21.99
C SER A 217 -32.59 27.32 20.61
N LEU A 218 -32.39 26.51 19.55
CA LEU A 218 -32.66 26.85 18.16
C LEU A 218 -34.04 26.37 17.69
N ARG A 219 -34.91 25.96 18.62
CA ARG A 219 -36.26 25.49 18.29
C ARG A 219 -37.04 26.61 17.59
N GLY A 220 -37.53 26.32 16.39
CA GLY A 220 -38.32 27.28 15.61
C GLY A 220 -37.48 28.31 14.85
N ASP A 221 -36.16 28.17 14.82
CA ASP A 221 -35.28 28.98 13.99
C ASP A 221 -35.62 28.80 12.49
N PRO A 222 -36.00 29.88 11.77
CA PRO A 222 -36.33 29.79 10.35
C PRO A 222 -35.11 29.60 9.44
N SER A 223 -33.88 29.63 9.97
CA SER A 223 -32.63 29.60 9.19
C SER A 223 -32.52 28.39 8.26
N LEU A 224 -32.94 27.20 8.70
CA LEU A 224 -32.91 25.99 7.88
C LEU A 224 -33.87 26.03 6.68
N SER A 225 -34.91 26.86 6.74
CA SER A 225 -35.86 27.09 5.65
C SER A 225 -35.49 28.30 4.79
N ALA A 226 -34.38 29.00 5.08
CA ALA A 226 -33.95 30.17 4.32
C ALA A 226 -33.62 29.87 2.83
N TRP A 227 -33.39 28.59 2.53
CA TRP A 227 -33.13 28.07 1.19
C TRP A 227 -34.36 27.52 0.46
N ASP A 228 -35.52 27.45 1.10
CA ASP A 228 -36.68 26.79 0.50
C ASP A 228 -37.20 27.57 -0.73
N LEU A 229 -36.94 27.03 -1.92
CA LEU A 229 -37.37 27.62 -3.19
C LEU A 229 -38.75 27.13 -3.65
N THR A 230 -39.45 26.28 -2.90
CA THR A 230 -40.75 25.73 -3.33
C THR A 230 -41.82 26.80 -3.59
N GLY A 231 -41.72 27.96 -2.94
CA GLY A 231 -42.60 29.11 -3.18
C GLY A 231 -42.14 30.07 -4.28
N VAL A 232 -40.96 29.86 -4.86
CA VAL A 232 -40.38 30.72 -5.89
C VAL A 232 -40.86 30.26 -7.28
N PRO A 233 -41.40 31.16 -8.13
CA PRO A 233 -41.82 30.78 -9.47
C PRO A 233 -40.61 30.48 -10.39
N ASP A 234 -40.81 29.55 -11.33
CA ASP A 234 -39.87 29.23 -12.43
C ASP A 234 -38.49 28.73 -11.98
N VAL A 235 -38.46 27.84 -10.99
CA VAL A 235 -37.25 27.11 -10.57
C VAL A 235 -36.96 25.97 -11.57
N LYS A 236 -35.69 25.84 -11.96
CA LYS A 236 -35.21 24.82 -12.90
C LYS A 236 -34.27 23.84 -12.23
N LEU A 237 -34.45 22.56 -12.57
CA LEU A 237 -33.56 21.45 -12.23
C LEU A 237 -32.75 21.04 -13.47
N ALA A 238 -31.43 21.14 -13.39
CA ALA A 238 -30.50 20.70 -14.44
C ALA A 238 -29.43 19.79 -13.86
N THR A 239 -28.93 18.85 -14.67
CA THR A 239 -27.74 18.05 -14.32
C THR A 239 -26.56 18.42 -15.21
N PHE A 240 -25.41 18.60 -14.58
CA PHE A 240 -24.14 18.88 -15.21
C PHE A 240 -23.23 17.66 -15.07
N ALA A 241 -22.94 17.02 -16.20
CA ALA A 241 -22.04 15.88 -16.24
C ALA A 241 -20.58 16.34 -16.39
N PHE A 242 -19.74 15.88 -15.48
CA PHE A 242 -18.30 16.06 -15.50
C PHE A 242 -17.66 14.74 -15.95
N SER A 243 -17.26 14.69 -17.22
CA SER A 243 -16.47 13.57 -17.73
C SER A 243 -15.07 13.57 -17.10
N ARG A 244 -14.35 12.45 -17.21
CA ARG A 244 -12.94 12.43 -16.75
C ARG A 244 -12.10 13.45 -17.50
N ASP A 245 -12.33 13.61 -18.81
CA ASP A 245 -11.65 14.60 -19.63
C ASP A 245 -11.91 16.03 -19.13
N THR A 246 -13.16 16.37 -18.80
CA THR A 246 -13.50 17.67 -18.21
C THR A 246 -12.80 17.87 -16.87
N LEU A 247 -12.79 16.86 -16.00
CA LEU A 247 -12.15 16.95 -14.68
C LEU A 247 -10.62 17.10 -14.79
N ASP A 248 -9.99 16.40 -15.73
CA ASP A 248 -8.55 16.52 -15.99
C ASP A 248 -8.19 17.86 -16.61
N LYS A 249 -9.03 18.41 -17.51
CA LYS A 249 -8.90 19.77 -18.03
C LYS A 249 -8.98 20.81 -16.90
N LEU A 250 -9.95 20.68 -16.00
CA LEU A 250 -10.07 21.54 -14.82
C LEU A 250 -8.85 21.43 -13.91
N ARG A 251 -8.33 20.21 -13.69
CA ARG A 251 -7.10 19.98 -12.92
C ARG A 251 -5.90 20.69 -13.55
N ARG A 252 -5.71 20.58 -14.86
CA ARG A 252 -4.61 21.24 -15.59
C ARG A 252 -4.70 22.76 -15.45
N ARG A 253 -5.89 23.33 -15.64
CA ARG A 253 -6.11 24.78 -15.50
C ARG A 253 -5.85 25.26 -14.07
N ALA A 254 -6.34 24.51 -13.08
CA ALA A 254 -6.10 24.82 -11.67
C ALA A 254 -4.60 24.75 -11.32
N THR A 255 -3.89 23.74 -11.82
CA THR A 255 -2.43 23.58 -11.62
C THR A 255 -1.62 24.71 -12.26
N CYS A 256 -2.02 25.17 -13.45
CA CYS A 256 -1.35 26.25 -14.16
C CYS A 256 -1.48 27.59 -13.39
N LYS A 257 -2.68 27.88 -12.86
CA LYS A 257 -2.94 29.13 -12.14
C LYS A 257 -2.51 29.08 -10.66
N ARG A 258 -2.56 27.91 -10.00
CA ARG A 258 -2.20 27.70 -8.59
C ARG A 258 -1.46 26.37 -8.37
N LYS A 259 -0.22 26.43 -7.85
CA LYS A 259 0.65 25.24 -7.66
C LYS A 259 0.09 24.19 -6.69
N THR A 260 -0.73 24.59 -5.71
CA THR A 260 -1.32 23.68 -4.70
C THR A 260 -2.47 22.84 -5.27
N SER A 261 -3.16 23.31 -6.31
CA SER A 261 -4.32 22.62 -6.90
C SER A 261 -3.96 21.38 -7.73
N ALA A 262 -2.68 21.09 -7.96
CA ALA A 262 -2.20 19.89 -8.66
C ALA A 262 -2.63 18.58 -7.99
N GLN A 263 -2.95 18.62 -6.70
CA GLN A 263 -3.35 17.47 -5.89
C GLN A 263 -4.86 17.39 -5.65
N ALA A 264 -5.66 18.35 -6.16
CA ALA A 264 -7.08 18.42 -5.89
C ALA A 264 -7.85 17.19 -6.42
N SER A 265 -8.71 16.63 -5.56
CA SER A 265 -9.59 15.51 -5.91
C SER A 265 -10.63 15.91 -6.97
N PRO A 266 -11.16 14.94 -7.75
CA PRO A 266 -12.26 15.19 -8.68
C PRO A 266 -13.49 15.84 -8.01
N TYR A 267 -13.75 15.48 -6.76
CA TYR A 267 -14.79 16.10 -5.93
C TYR A 267 -14.56 17.60 -5.75
N ALA A 268 -13.35 18.00 -5.34
CA ALA A 268 -13.00 19.40 -5.11
C ALA A 268 -13.02 20.23 -6.41
N LEU A 269 -12.62 19.62 -7.53
CA LEU A 269 -12.64 20.28 -8.85
C LEU A 269 -14.07 20.54 -9.34
N ALA A 270 -14.95 19.53 -9.29
CA ALA A 270 -16.34 19.67 -9.69
C ALA A 270 -17.08 20.68 -8.79
N CYS A 271 -16.95 20.53 -7.47
CA CYS A 271 -17.56 21.44 -6.52
C CYS A 271 -17.00 22.86 -6.63
N GLY A 272 -15.70 23.00 -6.85
CA GLY A 272 -15.03 24.30 -7.00
C GLY A 272 -15.53 25.09 -8.22
N LEU A 273 -15.69 24.40 -9.36
CA LEU A 273 -16.27 25.03 -10.55
C LEU A 273 -17.71 25.49 -10.30
N VAL A 274 -18.53 24.62 -9.69
CA VAL A 274 -19.94 24.91 -9.42
C VAL A 274 -20.07 26.07 -8.44
N TRP A 275 -19.26 26.08 -7.37
CA TRP A 275 -19.27 27.13 -6.36
C TRP A 275 -18.88 28.48 -6.96
N ALA A 276 -17.78 28.56 -7.70
CA ALA A 276 -17.35 29.79 -8.37
C ALA A 276 -18.40 30.29 -9.38
N GLY A 277 -19.00 29.37 -10.16
CA GLY A 277 -20.04 29.69 -11.13
C GLY A 277 -21.30 30.26 -10.50
N LEU A 278 -21.76 29.68 -9.38
CA LEU A 278 -22.95 30.17 -8.66
C LEU A 278 -22.72 31.53 -8.00
N VAL A 279 -21.53 31.75 -7.43
CA VAL A 279 -21.16 33.06 -6.84
C VAL A 279 -21.20 34.16 -7.91
N ARG A 280 -20.76 33.86 -9.13
CA ARG A 280 -20.85 34.75 -10.30
C ARG A 280 -22.30 34.94 -10.77
N ALA A 281 -23.06 33.86 -10.91
CA ALA A 281 -24.45 33.91 -11.39
C ALA A 281 -25.38 34.73 -10.47
N ARG A 282 -25.15 34.69 -9.15
CA ARG A 282 -25.97 35.42 -8.17
C ARG A 282 -25.73 36.93 -8.12
N GLY A 283 -24.58 37.41 -8.57
CA GLY A 283 -24.29 38.86 -8.67
C GLY A 283 -24.31 39.69 -7.37
N ASP A 284 -24.53 39.10 -6.19
CA ASP A 284 -24.64 39.84 -4.91
C ASP A 284 -23.30 40.45 -4.47
N THR A 285 -23.09 41.74 -4.70
CA THR A 285 -21.83 42.45 -4.38
C THR A 285 -21.69 42.85 -2.91
N ASN A 286 -22.71 42.65 -2.07
CA ASN A 286 -22.69 43.10 -0.68
C ASN A 286 -21.87 42.18 0.25
N ARG A 287 -21.59 40.94 -0.18
CA ARG A 287 -20.88 39.94 0.63
C ARG A 287 -19.39 39.95 0.37
N LYS A 288 -18.58 40.03 1.43
CA LYS A 288 -17.12 39.92 1.34
C LYS A 288 -16.65 38.47 1.23
N LYS A 289 -17.26 37.57 1.99
CA LYS A 289 -16.93 36.14 2.04
C LYS A 289 -18.09 35.28 1.59
N GLU A 290 -17.75 34.17 0.94
CA GLU A 290 -18.68 33.12 0.55
C GLU A 290 -18.40 31.86 1.34
N HIS A 291 -19.45 31.08 1.60
CA HIS A 291 -19.40 29.89 2.43
C HIS A 291 -19.80 28.65 1.64
N PHE A 292 -19.02 27.58 1.81
CA PHE A 292 -19.30 26.28 1.22
C PHE A 292 -19.21 25.18 2.28
N GLY A 293 -20.24 24.34 2.33
CA GLY A 293 -20.36 23.27 3.31
C GLY A 293 -20.44 21.91 2.65
N PHE A 294 -19.79 20.90 3.23
CA PHE A 294 -19.99 19.52 2.81
C PHE A 294 -19.91 18.57 4.01
N VAL A 295 -20.35 17.33 3.81
CA VAL A 295 -20.30 16.30 4.83
C VAL A 295 -19.24 15.25 4.49
N THR A 296 -18.59 14.69 5.51
CA THR A 296 -17.61 13.61 5.38
C THR A 296 -18.08 12.35 6.08
N GLY A 297 -17.83 11.18 5.49
CA GLY A 297 -18.15 9.90 6.12
C GLY A 297 -17.20 9.58 7.27
N CYS A 298 -17.73 9.40 8.48
CA CYS A 298 -16.93 9.19 9.69
C CYS A 298 -16.74 7.72 10.09
N ARG A 299 -17.47 6.76 9.49
CA ARG A 299 -17.43 5.33 9.88
C ARG A 299 -16.02 4.76 10.01
N ALA A 300 -15.16 4.98 9.01
CA ALA A 300 -13.76 4.51 9.02
C ALA A 300 -12.78 5.43 9.79
N ARG A 301 -13.27 6.57 10.29
CA ARG A 301 -12.48 7.61 10.99
C ARG A 301 -12.73 7.64 12.49
N THR A 302 -13.70 6.88 13.01
CA THR A 302 -13.89 6.68 14.44
C THR A 302 -12.86 5.68 14.97
N ASN A 303 -12.58 5.75 16.28
CA ASN A 303 -11.74 4.78 16.97
C ASN A 303 -12.50 4.19 18.17
N PRO A 304 -12.93 2.92 18.13
CA PRO A 304 -12.80 1.97 17.01
C PRO A 304 -13.63 2.35 15.75
N PRO A 305 -13.26 1.86 14.56
CA PRO A 305 -14.05 2.08 13.34
C PRO A 305 -15.45 1.47 13.43
N ILE A 306 -16.47 2.25 13.05
CA ILE A 306 -17.86 1.79 12.96
C ILE A 306 -18.03 0.93 11.70
N PRO A 307 -18.76 -0.20 11.75
CA PRO A 307 -19.03 -1.04 10.59
C PRO A 307 -19.61 -0.27 9.39
N SER A 308 -19.22 -0.64 8.17
CA SER A 308 -19.70 0.00 6.93
C SER A 308 -21.21 -0.15 6.71
N ASN A 309 -21.80 -1.21 7.27
CA ASN A 309 -23.23 -1.50 7.24
C ASN A 309 -24.01 -0.93 8.45
N TYR A 310 -23.39 -0.08 9.27
CA TYR A 310 -24.09 0.66 10.33
C TYR A 310 -25.26 1.48 9.77
N PHE A 311 -26.44 1.28 10.35
CA PHE A 311 -27.65 1.99 10.00
C PHE A 311 -27.86 3.20 10.91
N GLY A 312 -27.79 4.39 10.32
CA GLY A 312 -27.85 5.66 11.02
C GLY A 312 -26.99 6.72 10.37
N ASN A 313 -26.93 7.91 10.96
CA ASN A 313 -26.00 8.94 10.54
C ASN A 313 -24.61 8.69 11.11
N CYS A 314 -23.58 8.84 10.26
CA CYS A 314 -22.20 8.89 10.70
C CYS A 314 -21.43 9.87 9.80
N LEU A 315 -21.84 11.14 9.87
CA LEU A 315 -21.39 12.23 9.02
C LEU A 315 -20.77 13.36 9.84
N GLY A 316 -19.58 13.81 9.47
CA GLY A 316 -18.95 15.02 10.02
C GLY A 316 -19.23 16.24 9.16
N ILE A 317 -19.37 17.41 9.78
CA ILE A 317 -19.64 18.69 9.10
C ILE A 317 -18.32 19.38 8.74
N CYS A 318 -18.15 19.72 7.46
CA CYS A 318 -16.96 20.41 6.95
C CYS A 318 -17.33 21.80 6.45
N ARG A 319 -16.54 22.79 6.87
CA ARG A 319 -16.74 24.21 6.58
C ARG A 319 -15.62 24.75 5.73
N VAL A 320 -15.97 25.44 4.66
CA VAL A 320 -15.04 26.13 3.77
C VAL A 320 -15.47 27.58 3.66
N GLU A 321 -14.51 28.49 3.73
CA GLU A 321 -14.70 29.93 3.47
C GLU A 321 -13.72 30.38 2.39
N ALA A 322 -14.17 31.29 1.53
CA ALA A 322 -13.31 31.95 0.55
C ALA A 322 -13.75 33.40 0.35
N GLU A 323 -12.80 34.27 0.02
CA GLU A 323 -13.09 35.67 -0.33
C GLU A 323 -13.82 35.72 -1.67
N ARG A 324 -14.91 36.50 -1.73
CA ARG A 324 -15.73 36.64 -2.94
C ARG A 324 -14.91 37.15 -4.13
N SER A 325 -13.98 38.06 -3.88
CA SER A 325 -13.09 38.60 -4.92
C SER A 325 -12.24 37.52 -5.58
N GLU A 326 -11.83 36.49 -4.85
CA GLU A 326 -11.09 35.36 -5.41
C GLU A 326 -12.00 34.46 -6.26
N LEU A 327 -13.22 34.18 -5.78
CA LEU A 327 -14.16 33.30 -6.50
C LEU A 327 -14.70 33.90 -7.80
N VAL A 328 -14.84 35.23 -7.85
CA VAL A 328 -15.29 35.95 -9.04
C VAL A 328 -14.15 36.19 -10.04
N GLY A 329 -12.88 36.20 -9.60
CA GLY A 329 -11.71 36.39 -10.45
C GLY A 329 -11.48 35.27 -11.48
N ASP A 330 -10.60 35.49 -12.47
CA ASP A 330 -10.37 34.59 -13.63
C ASP A 330 -9.85 33.19 -13.26
N ASP A 331 -9.35 33.00 -12.04
CA ASP A 331 -8.92 31.73 -11.46
C ASP A 331 -9.88 31.19 -10.38
N GLY A 332 -11.09 31.76 -10.27
CA GLY A 332 -12.00 31.50 -9.15
C GLY A 332 -12.41 30.04 -8.96
N ALA A 333 -12.55 29.26 -10.04
CA ALA A 333 -12.80 27.81 -9.93
C ALA A 333 -11.62 27.06 -9.30
N ALA A 334 -10.38 27.48 -9.60
CA ALA A 334 -9.17 26.90 -9.00
C ALA A 334 -9.04 27.34 -7.53
N ALA A 335 -9.37 28.59 -7.22
CA ALA A 335 -9.42 29.12 -5.86
C ALA A 335 -10.40 28.33 -4.98
N ALA A 336 -11.62 28.12 -5.49
CA ALA A 336 -12.65 27.34 -4.83
C ALA A 336 -12.21 25.88 -4.60
N ALA A 337 -11.64 25.24 -5.63
CA ALA A 337 -11.15 23.86 -5.52
C ALA A 337 -10.01 23.72 -4.50
N ASP A 338 -9.09 24.69 -4.45
CA ASP A 338 -8.00 24.73 -3.46
C ASP A 338 -8.51 24.91 -2.03
N ALA A 339 -9.47 25.82 -1.83
CA ALA A 339 -10.10 26.04 -0.53
C ALA A 339 -10.82 24.78 -0.01
N ILE A 340 -11.57 24.09 -0.89
CA ILE A 340 -12.23 22.83 -0.56
C ILE A 340 -11.18 21.74 -0.28
N TRP A 341 -10.13 21.65 -1.09
CA TRP A 341 -9.09 20.62 -0.96
C TRP A 341 -8.33 20.72 0.36
N LYS A 342 -7.97 21.94 0.81
CA LYS A 342 -7.30 22.17 2.10
C LYS A 342 -8.09 21.61 3.28
N VAL A 343 -9.41 21.78 3.27
CA VAL A 343 -10.29 21.23 4.31
C VAL A 343 -10.38 19.71 4.21
N ILE A 344 -10.41 19.14 3.00
CA ILE A 344 -10.41 17.68 2.82
C ILE A 344 -9.10 17.05 3.34
N GLU A 345 -7.96 17.70 3.10
CA GLU A 345 -6.64 17.25 3.55
C GLU A 345 -6.52 17.28 5.08
N SER A 346 -7.02 18.34 5.74
CA SER A 346 -6.99 18.45 7.21
C SER A 346 -7.83 17.38 7.92
N LEU A 347 -8.79 16.74 7.25
CA LEU A 347 -9.56 15.64 7.83
C LEU A 347 -8.72 14.40 8.15
N GLU A 348 -7.49 14.28 7.62
CA GLU A 348 -6.55 13.22 8.00
C GLU A 348 -6.04 13.37 9.44
N GLU A 349 -6.01 14.59 9.97
CA GLU A 349 -5.54 14.90 11.33
C GLU A 349 -6.64 14.71 12.41
N GLY A 350 -7.91 14.66 12.00
CA GLY A 350 -9.05 14.32 12.87
C GLY A 350 -10.38 14.91 12.41
N ALA A 351 -11.43 14.08 12.30
CA ALA A 351 -12.74 14.50 11.76
C ALA A 351 -13.69 15.18 12.77
N PHE A 352 -13.32 15.22 14.05
CA PHE A 352 -14.17 15.69 15.16
C PHE A 352 -13.71 17.01 15.78
N SER A 353 -12.71 17.67 15.19
CA SER A 353 -12.25 18.98 15.67
C SER A 353 -13.38 20.01 15.52
N GLY A 354 -13.78 20.65 16.62
CA GLY A 354 -14.87 21.62 16.66
C GLY A 354 -16.28 21.03 16.57
N ALA A 355 -16.44 19.72 16.80
CA ALA A 355 -17.74 19.05 16.69
C ALA A 355 -18.82 19.62 17.62
N GLU A 356 -18.44 20.21 18.74
CA GLU A 356 -19.34 20.86 19.69
C GLU A 356 -20.17 21.99 19.09
N ASN A 357 -19.77 22.57 17.95
CA ASN A 357 -20.49 23.66 17.29
C ASN A 357 -21.31 23.23 16.07
N TRP A 358 -21.35 21.94 15.71
CA TRP A 358 -21.94 21.48 14.44
C TRP A 358 -23.38 21.92 14.20
N ILE A 359 -24.26 21.85 15.21
CA ILE A 359 -25.66 22.28 15.06
C ILE A 359 -25.74 23.78 14.78
N ARG A 360 -24.97 24.59 15.52
CA ARG A 360 -24.93 26.05 15.35
C ARG A 360 -24.33 26.44 14.01
N ASP A 361 -23.25 25.78 13.61
CA ASP A 361 -22.58 25.96 12.31
C ASP A 361 -23.53 25.70 11.14
N VAL A 362 -24.33 24.63 11.22
CA VAL A 362 -25.32 24.30 10.21
C VAL A 362 -26.39 25.39 10.07
N HIS A 363 -26.91 25.90 11.20
CA HIS A 363 -27.89 26.99 11.18
C HIS A 363 -27.27 28.29 10.67
N GLU A 364 -26.03 28.60 11.06
CA GLU A 364 -25.28 29.77 10.56
C GLU A 364 -25.07 29.69 9.04
N TYR A 365 -24.63 28.54 8.53
CA TYR A 365 -24.42 28.32 7.10
C TYR A 365 -25.74 28.42 6.32
N ALA A 366 -26.84 27.90 6.88
CA ALA A 366 -28.16 28.03 6.29
C ALA A 366 -28.61 29.50 6.25
N ALA A 367 -28.47 30.24 7.36
CA ALA A 367 -28.79 31.67 7.45
C ALA A 367 -27.98 32.52 6.45
N LYS A 368 -26.70 32.18 6.28
CA LYS A 368 -25.82 32.83 5.30
C LYS A 368 -26.07 32.40 3.87
N LYS A 369 -27.02 31.50 3.59
CA LYS A 369 -27.23 30.92 2.27
C LYS A 369 -25.93 30.36 1.69
N ALA A 370 -25.22 29.56 2.49
CA ALA A 370 -24.03 28.85 2.04
C ALA A 370 -24.41 27.75 1.03
N LEU A 371 -23.53 27.50 0.05
CA LEU A 371 -23.72 26.38 -0.88
C LEU A 371 -23.31 25.08 -0.17
N THR A 372 -24.20 24.08 -0.13
CA THR A 372 -23.93 22.79 0.50
C THR A 372 -23.93 21.65 -0.51
N VAL A 373 -23.41 20.47 -0.13
CA VAL A 373 -23.39 19.28 -1.00
C VAL A 373 -24.21 18.16 -0.41
N ALA A 374 -25.12 17.61 -1.21
CA ALA A 374 -25.92 16.44 -0.88
C ALA A 374 -25.56 15.25 -1.79
N GLY A 375 -25.08 14.17 -1.19
CA GLY A 375 -24.69 12.95 -1.91
C GLY A 375 -23.18 12.76 -2.04
N SER A 376 -22.78 11.65 -2.67
CA SER A 376 -21.38 11.34 -2.94
C SER A 376 -21.27 10.36 -4.12
N PRO A 377 -20.29 10.54 -5.03
CA PRO A 377 -20.00 9.58 -6.10
C PRO A 377 -19.57 8.19 -5.61
N LYS A 378 -19.32 8.03 -4.31
CA LYS A 378 -18.93 6.74 -3.71
C LYS A 378 -20.12 5.88 -3.29
N LEU A 379 -21.34 6.40 -3.31
CA LEU A 379 -22.52 5.65 -2.86
C LEU A 379 -22.94 4.58 -3.89
N GLY A 380 -22.74 4.83 -5.18
CA GLY A 380 -23.10 3.88 -6.24
C GLY A 380 -24.62 3.68 -6.31
N ILE A 381 -25.39 4.79 -6.36
CA ILE A 381 -26.84 4.75 -6.42
C ILE A 381 -27.37 4.25 -7.78
N TYR A 382 -26.62 4.45 -8.87
CA TYR A 382 -26.92 3.89 -10.19
C TYR A 382 -26.77 2.36 -10.25
N ASP A 383 -26.22 1.71 -9.20
CA ASP A 383 -26.16 0.25 -9.11
C ASP A 383 -27.47 -0.38 -8.57
N VAL A 384 -28.47 0.43 -8.20
CA VAL A 384 -29.78 -0.05 -7.73
C VAL A 384 -30.58 -0.58 -8.92
N ASP A 385 -30.44 -1.88 -9.16
CA ASP A 385 -31.09 -2.61 -10.25
C ASP A 385 -32.14 -3.58 -9.71
N PHE A 386 -33.41 -3.33 -10.07
CA PHE A 386 -34.56 -4.17 -9.71
C PHE A 386 -34.71 -5.39 -10.63
N GLY A 387 -33.80 -5.61 -11.58
CA GLY A 387 -33.94 -6.58 -12.67
C GLY A 387 -34.38 -5.95 -13.98
N TRP A 388 -34.60 -4.63 -14.00
CA TRP A 388 -34.93 -3.85 -15.20
C TRP A 388 -33.70 -3.16 -15.81
N GLY A 389 -32.51 -3.41 -15.25
CA GLY A 389 -31.29 -2.69 -15.56
C GLY A 389 -31.08 -1.49 -14.63
N ARG A 390 -29.96 -0.79 -14.85
CA ARG A 390 -29.58 0.39 -14.07
C ARG A 390 -30.55 1.55 -14.30
N PRO A 391 -30.76 2.44 -13.31
CA PRO A 391 -31.55 3.65 -13.51
C PRO A 391 -31.05 4.44 -14.72
N ARG A 392 -31.98 4.96 -15.53
CA ARG A 392 -31.70 5.93 -16.58
C ARG A 392 -31.22 7.25 -15.99
N LYS A 393 -31.86 7.69 -14.89
CA LYS A 393 -31.56 8.94 -14.22
C LYS A 393 -31.84 8.86 -12.73
N VAL A 394 -31.00 9.50 -11.92
CA VAL A 394 -31.23 9.71 -10.49
C VAL A 394 -31.32 11.20 -10.22
N GLU A 395 -32.38 11.63 -9.52
CA GLU A 395 -32.59 13.03 -9.15
C GLU A 395 -32.82 13.16 -7.65
N LEU A 396 -32.26 14.21 -7.06
CA LEU A 396 -32.45 14.56 -5.65
C LEU A 396 -33.35 15.79 -5.55
N VAL A 397 -34.65 15.56 -5.44
CA VAL A 397 -35.68 16.61 -5.49
C VAL A 397 -35.56 17.59 -4.30
N SER A 398 -35.13 17.10 -3.14
CA SER A 398 -35.02 17.91 -1.92
C SER A 398 -33.93 18.99 -1.96
N ILE A 399 -33.10 19.06 -3.01
CA ILE A 399 -32.10 20.11 -3.15
C ILE A 399 -32.72 21.50 -3.30
N GLU A 400 -33.94 21.59 -3.87
CA GLU A 400 -34.72 22.83 -3.95
C GLU A 400 -35.02 23.42 -2.56
N ARG A 401 -35.20 22.56 -1.54
CA ARG A 401 -35.53 22.99 -0.17
C ARG A 401 -34.31 23.29 0.68
N THR A 402 -33.17 22.68 0.33
CA THR A 402 -31.96 22.71 1.16
C THR A 402 -30.88 23.64 0.60
N GLY A 403 -31.02 24.10 -0.65
CA GLY A 403 -30.00 24.91 -1.33
C GLY A 403 -28.70 24.14 -1.61
N ALA A 404 -28.73 22.82 -1.48
CA ALA A 404 -27.60 21.96 -1.75
C ALA A 404 -27.44 21.74 -3.27
N LEU A 405 -26.23 21.43 -3.72
CA LEU A 405 -26.04 20.75 -5.00
C LEU A 405 -26.12 19.23 -4.77
N SER A 406 -26.74 18.50 -5.69
CA SER A 406 -26.69 17.03 -5.65
C SER A 406 -25.40 16.54 -6.29
N LEU A 407 -24.81 15.48 -5.73
CA LEU A 407 -23.58 14.89 -6.24
C LEU A 407 -23.66 13.37 -6.29
N THR A 408 -23.53 12.80 -7.50
CA THR A 408 -23.57 11.36 -7.75
C THR A 408 -22.49 10.93 -8.73
N GLU A 409 -22.22 9.63 -8.81
CA GLU A 409 -21.43 9.07 -9.89
C GLU A 409 -22.14 9.25 -11.24
N SER A 410 -21.37 9.39 -12.31
CA SER A 410 -21.95 9.43 -13.65
C SER A 410 -22.42 8.04 -14.09
N ARG A 411 -23.59 7.99 -14.72
CA ARG A 411 -24.13 6.76 -15.33
C ARG A 411 -23.28 6.29 -16.51
N GLY A 412 -22.90 7.21 -17.40
CA GLY A 412 -22.31 6.91 -18.70
C GLY A 412 -20.81 6.66 -18.67
N GLU A 413 -20.11 7.22 -17.68
CA GLU A 413 -18.66 7.11 -17.58
C GLU A 413 -18.23 6.78 -16.16
N LYS A 414 -17.55 5.64 -16.00
CA LYS A 414 -16.99 5.23 -14.70
C LYS A 414 -16.00 6.27 -14.20
N GLY A 415 -16.22 6.84 -13.02
CA GLY A 415 -15.35 7.88 -12.45
C GLY A 415 -15.67 9.30 -12.92
N GLY A 416 -16.67 9.47 -13.80
CA GLY A 416 -17.33 10.76 -14.01
C GLY A 416 -18.24 11.12 -12.83
N ILE A 417 -18.62 12.40 -12.76
CA ILE A 417 -19.45 12.95 -11.69
C ILE A 417 -20.65 13.66 -12.31
N GLU A 418 -21.84 13.44 -11.76
CA GLU A 418 -23.04 14.22 -12.08
C GLU A 418 -23.34 15.20 -10.95
N VAL A 419 -23.55 16.47 -11.30
CA VAL A 419 -23.95 17.53 -10.37
C VAL A 419 -25.34 18.03 -10.72
N GLY A 420 -26.32 17.88 -9.84
CA GLY A 420 -27.65 18.46 -10.01
C GLY A 420 -27.81 19.79 -9.28
N LEU A 421 -28.45 20.77 -9.94
CA LEU A 421 -28.72 22.10 -9.39
C LEU A 421 -30.20 22.45 -9.57
N ALA A 422 -30.83 22.94 -8.49
CA ALA A 422 -32.14 23.58 -8.52
C ALA A 422 -31.97 25.08 -8.28
N LEU A 423 -32.26 25.90 -9.30
CA LEU A 423 -32.05 27.36 -9.25
C LEU A 423 -33.21 28.10 -9.92
N PRO A 424 -33.51 29.34 -9.51
CA PRO A 424 -34.36 30.22 -10.31
C PRO A 424 -33.83 30.35 -11.74
N LYS A 425 -34.71 30.43 -12.74
CA LYS A 425 -34.32 30.44 -14.15
C LYS A 425 -33.18 31.42 -14.49
N HIS A 426 -33.23 32.65 -13.98
CA HIS A 426 -32.20 33.66 -14.25
C HIS A 426 -30.80 33.26 -13.70
N GLU A 427 -30.74 32.63 -12.53
CA GLU A 427 -29.49 32.09 -11.98
C GLU A 427 -29.01 30.87 -12.78
N MET A 428 -29.94 30.00 -13.21
CA MET A 428 -29.64 28.84 -14.04
C MET A 428 -29.03 29.25 -15.39
N ASP A 429 -29.61 30.24 -16.07
CA ASP A 429 -29.11 30.73 -17.36
C ASP A 429 -27.73 31.39 -17.22
N GLY A 430 -27.52 32.13 -16.13
CA GLY A 430 -26.21 32.71 -15.78
C GLY A 430 -25.17 31.63 -15.49
N PHE A 431 -25.54 30.59 -14.73
CA PHE A 431 -24.67 29.46 -14.43
C PHE A 431 -24.34 28.62 -15.68
N LEU A 432 -25.32 28.34 -16.54
CA LEU A 432 -25.14 27.62 -17.81
C LEU A 432 -24.13 28.33 -18.71
N SER A 433 -24.25 29.65 -18.82
CA SER A 433 -23.32 30.47 -19.59
C SER A 433 -21.89 30.36 -19.05
N TYR A 434 -21.72 30.43 -17.72
CA TYR A 434 -20.42 30.24 -17.07
C TYR A 434 -19.87 28.83 -17.28
N PHE A 435 -20.71 27.80 -17.10
CA PHE A 435 -20.32 26.40 -17.20
C PHE A 435 -19.83 26.09 -18.62
N ILE A 436 -20.56 26.52 -19.65
CA ILE A 436 -20.17 26.35 -21.06
C ILE A 436 -18.84 27.06 -21.33
N LEU A 437 -18.68 28.31 -20.92
CA LEU A 437 -17.41 29.04 -21.09
C LEU A 437 -16.23 28.37 -20.36
N ALA A 438 -16.48 27.79 -19.19
CA ALA A 438 -15.44 27.11 -18.45
C ALA A 438 -15.01 25.78 -19.09
N ILE A 439 -15.91 25.07 -19.77
CA ILE A 439 -15.60 23.79 -20.42
C ILE A 439 -15.16 23.93 -21.88
N ASP A 440 -15.52 25.01 -22.56
CA ASP A 440 -15.23 25.24 -23.99
C ASP A 440 -13.84 25.84 -24.24
N GLU A 441 -13.20 25.45 -25.35
CA GLU A 441 -11.74 25.48 -25.54
C GLU A 441 -11.20 26.79 -26.16
N LYS A 442 -12.06 27.79 -26.42
CA LYS A 442 -11.71 28.91 -27.32
C LYS A 442 -11.17 30.19 -26.70
N VAL A 443 -11.02 30.31 -25.37
CA VAL A 443 -10.57 31.57 -24.76
C VAL A 443 -9.54 31.30 -23.64
N GLU A 444 -8.27 31.18 -24.02
CA GLU A 444 -7.09 31.88 -23.44
C GLU A 444 -5.79 31.14 -23.78
N ASN A 445 -5.05 31.71 -24.74
CA ASN A 445 -3.62 31.46 -24.91
C ASN A 445 -2.88 31.88 -23.64
N CYS A 446 -2.59 30.93 -22.75
CA CYS A 446 -1.51 31.09 -21.78
C CYS A 446 -0.17 30.96 -22.52
N THR A 447 0.25 32.06 -23.15
CA THR A 447 1.62 32.27 -23.63
C THR A 447 2.56 32.48 -22.45
N SER A 448 3.02 31.39 -21.84
CA SER A 448 4.39 31.35 -21.29
C SER A 448 4.86 29.91 -21.13
N GLY A 449 5.93 29.58 -21.87
CA GLY A 449 6.89 28.52 -21.55
C GLY A 449 6.37 27.09 -21.66
N GLY A 450 6.77 26.41 -22.74
CA GLY A 450 6.53 24.98 -22.94
C GLY A 450 6.92 24.14 -21.72
N LYS A 451 5.89 23.64 -21.02
CA LYS A 451 5.97 22.59 -20.00
C LYS A 451 4.65 21.83 -19.78
N CYS A 452 3.60 22.11 -20.56
CA CYS A 452 2.28 21.48 -20.39
C CYS A 452 2.02 20.25 -21.28
N ALA A 453 2.85 19.97 -22.28
CA ALA A 453 2.67 18.81 -23.16
C ALA A 453 2.98 17.47 -22.44
N ALA A 454 3.85 17.47 -21.43
CA ALA A 454 4.26 16.28 -20.65
C ALA A 454 3.18 15.71 -19.70
N THR A 455 1.94 16.22 -19.71
CA THR A 455 0.88 15.80 -18.75
C THR A 455 -0.23 14.96 -19.42
N MET A 456 -0.12 14.68 -20.72
CA MET A 456 -1.14 13.89 -21.47
C MET A 456 -0.97 12.36 -21.35
N ALA A 457 0.09 11.87 -20.73
CA ALA A 457 0.33 10.43 -20.60
C ALA A 457 0.04 9.82 -19.20
N ARG A 458 -0.52 10.60 -18.26
CA ARG A 458 -0.65 10.18 -16.85
C ARG A 458 -1.86 9.29 -16.51
N GLY A 459 -2.47 8.63 -17.49
CA GLY A 459 -3.67 7.79 -17.32
C GLY A 459 -3.43 6.29 -17.06
N GLN A 460 -2.18 5.83 -16.95
CA GLN A 460 -1.85 4.40 -17.17
C GLN A 460 -1.51 3.55 -15.93
N LEU A 461 -1.72 4.02 -14.69
CA LEU A 461 -1.31 3.27 -13.48
C LEU A 461 -2.40 3.17 -12.40
N GLN A 462 -3.67 2.88 -12.73
CA GLN A 462 -4.69 2.79 -11.66
C GLN A 462 -4.41 1.64 -10.67
N VAL A 463 -3.84 0.50 -11.12
CA VAL A 463 -3.46 -0.63 -10.25
C VAL A 463 -2.13 -0.38 -9.53
N LEU A 464 -1.11 0.04 -10.27
CA LEU A 464 0.24 0.26 -9.73
C LEU A 464 0.30 1.53 -8.85
N GLY A 465 -0.41 2.58 -9.23
CA GLY A 465 -0.59 3.79 -8.44
C GLY A 465 -1.44 3.56 -7.18
N ALA A 466 -2.43 2.66 -7.23
CA ALA A 466 -3.12 2.20 -6.03
C ALA A 466 -2.17 1.45 -5.08
N LEU A 467 -1.23 0.65 -5.61
CA LEU A 467 -0.19 -0.03 -4.81
C LEU A 467 0.78 0.97 -4.17
N ASP A 468 1.22 1.98 -4.94
CA ASP A 468 2.14 3.01 -4.46
C ASP A 468 1.52 3.94 -3.42
N LEU A 469 0.19 4.06 -3.40
CA LEU A 469 -0.60 4.85 -2.44
C LEU A 469 -1.23 3.99 -1.33
N ALA A 470 -1.16 2.66 -1.43
CA ALA A 470 -1.76 1.75 -0.46
C ALA A 470 -1.08 1.89 0.92
N LYS A 471 -1.91 1.95 1.96
CA LYS A 471 -1.43 1.91 3.36
C LYS A 471 -0.83 0.54 3.67
N THR A 472 0.15 0.52 4.57
CA THR A 472 0.80 -0.71 5.04
C THR A 472 -0.19 -1.59 5.80
N GLN A 473 -0.74 -2.61 5.13
CA GLN A 473 -1.58 -3.66 5.72
C GLN A 473 -0.77 -4.79 6.37
N TRP A 474 -1.42 -5.60 7.22
CA TRP A 474 -0.84 -6.78 7.88
C TRP A 474 -0.23 -7.79 6.91
N TYR A 475 -0.81 -7.92 5.71
CA TYR A 475 -0.25 -8.77 4.67
C TYR A 475 1.18 -8.39 4.29
N HIS A 476 1.54 -7.10 4.26
CA HIS A 476 2.91 -6.68 3.96
C HIS A 476 3.89 -7.16 5.03
N PHE A 477 3.46 -7.22 6.30
CA PHE A 477 4.28 -7.76 7.38
C PHE A 477 4.47 -9.28 7.22
N THR A 478 3.41 -10.01 6.90
CA THR A 478 3.49 -11.44 6.57
C THR A 478 4.41 -11.68 5.37
N ALA A 479 4.33 -10.84 4.33
CA ALA A 479 5.20 -10.91 3.17
C ALA A 479 6.68 -10.63 3.52
N ILE A 480 6.96 -9.67 4.41
CA ILE A 480 8.33 -9.40 4.91
C ILE A 480 8.88 -10.63 5.63
N VAL A 481 8.11 -11.24 6.53
CA VAL A 481 8.55 -12.43 7.28
C VAL A 481 8.82 -13.58 6.30
N ILE A 482 7.87 -13.88 5.41
CA ILE A 482 8.02 -14.98 4.45
C ILE A 482 9.17 -14.71 3.46
N ALA A 483 9.35 -13.48 3.01
CA ALA A 483 10.43 -13.12 2.10
C ALA A 483 11.81 -13.16 2.80
N GLY A 484 11.89 -12.67 4.03
CA GLY A 484 13.09 -12.63 4.86
C GLY A 484 13.57 -14.00 5.32
N MET A 485 12.69 -14.99 5.45
CA MET A 485 13.08 -16.37 5.81
C MET A 485 14.00 -17.04 4.75
N GLY A 486 13.94 -16.60 3.49
CA GLY A 486 14.92 -17.00 2.46
C GLY A 486 16.32 -16.51 2.81
N PHE A 487 16.48 -15.20 3.02
CA PHE A 487 17.75 -14.59 3.44
C PHE A 487 18.28 -15.11 4.78
N PHE A 488 17.39 -15.44 5.71
CA PHE A 488 17.74 -16.12 6.95
C PHE A 488 18.47 -17.44 6.67
N THR A 489 17.89 -18.26 5.78
CA THR A 489 18.42 -19.57 5.39
C THR A 489 19.75 -19.42 4.65
N ASP A 490 19.83 -18.50 3.69
CA ASP A 490 21.05 -18.20 2.93
C ASP A 490 22.21 -17.84 3.86
N ALA A 491 21.94 -16.97 4.84
CA ALA A 491 22.93 -16.53 5.79
C ALA A 491 23.37 -17.68 6.70
N TYR A 492 22.43 -18.48 7.19
CA TYR A 492 22.77 -19.67 7.98
C TYR A 492 23.75 -20.57 7.21
N ASP A 493 23.42 -20.96 5.97
CA ASP A 493 24.19 -21.90 5.17
C ASP A 493 25.55 -21.36 4.67
N LEU A 494 25.64 -20.06 4.41
CA LEU A 494 26.89 -19.41 4.02
C LEU A 494 27.85 -19.23 5.21
N PHE A 495 27.35 -18.84 6.39
CA PHE A 495 28.21 -18.47 7.52
C PHE A 495 28.53 -19.64 8.47
N CYS A 496 27.69 -20.69 8.52
CA CYS A 496 27.92 -21.84 9.40
C CYS A 496 29.22 -22.61 9.08
N ILE A 497 29.70 -22.58 7.83
CA ILE A 497 30.94 -23.27 7.45
C ILE A 497 32.16 -22.72 8.20
N SER A 498 32.18 -21.41 8.48
CA SER A 498 33.29 -20.75 9.16
C SER A 498 33.49 -21.27 10.60
N LEU A 499 32.39 -21.69 11.24
CA LEU A 499 32.34 -22.25 12.59
C LEU A 499 32.92 -23.67 12.66
N VAL A 500 32.71 -24.47 11.61
CA VAL A 500 33.09 -25.89 11.59
C VAL A 500 34.39 -26.16 10.82
N THR A 501 34.94 -25.17 10.11
CA THR A 501 36.16 -25.35 9.29
C THR A 501 37.38 -25.84 10.10
N LYS A 502 37.59 -25.33 11.33
CA LYS A 502 38.70 -25.81 12.20
C LYS A 502 38.46 -27.25 12.68
N LEU A 503 37.20 -27.62 12.95
CA LEU A 503 36.81 -28.98 13.32
C LEU A 503 37.11 -29.97 12.18
N LEU A 504 36.81 -29.62 10.93
CA LEU A 504 37.13 -30.46 9.77
C LEU A 504 38.64 -30.73 9.64
N GLY A 505 39.47 -29.71 9.92
CA GLY A 505 40.92 -29.86 9.97
C GLY A 505 41.39 -30.82 11.06
N ARG A 506 40.77 -30.75 12.24
CA ARG A 506 41.10 -31.60 13.39
C ARG A 506 40.67 -33.06 13.22
N ILE A 507 39.57 -33.32 12.51
CA ILE A 507 39.05 -34.69 12.28
C ILE A 507 39.78 -35.35 11.11
N TYR A 508 39.83 -34.69 9.96
CA TYR A 508 40.25 -35.34 8.70
C TYR A 508 41.74 -35.17 8.37
N TYR A 509 42.42 -34.20 9.00
CA TYR A 509 43.85 -33.94 8.80
C TYR A 509 44.62 -34.04 10.12
N PHE A 510 44.22 -35.00 10.96
CA PHE A 510 44.86 -35.33 12.22
C PHE A 510 46.19 -36.08 12.00
N ASP A 511 47.22 -35.70 12.74
CA ASP A 511 48.50 -36.42 12.82
C ASP A 511 48.87 -36.59 14.30
N PRO A 512 48.91 -37.83 14.84
CA PRO A 512 49.21 -38.09 16.24
C PRO A 512 50.65 -37.71 16.64
N ASN A 513 51.57 -37.66 15.68
CA ASN A 513 52.98 -37.35 15.92
C ASN A 513 53.28 -35.85 15.90
N SER A 514 52.34 -35.04 15.42
CA SER A 514 52.48 -33.58 15.35
C SER A 514 52.35 -32.92 16.73
N ALA A 515 53.13 -31.89 17.00
CA ALA A 515 53.01 -31.06 18.21
C ALA A 515 51.84 -30.06 18.13
N SER A 516 51.30 -29.82 16.92
CA SER A 516 50.17 -28.92 16.67
C SER A 516 48.94 -29.70 16.19
N PRO A 517 47.72 -29.30 16.61
CA PRO A 517 46.48 -29.89 16.11
C PRO A 517 46.35 -29.86 14.59
N GLY A 518 45.60 -30.82 14.03
CA GLY A 518 45.33 -30.90 12.60
C GLY A 518 44.63 -29.65 12.05
N THR A 519 45.04 -29.21 10.87
CA THR A 519 44.48 -28.06 10.16
C THR A 519 44.25 -28.39 8.70
N LEU A 520 43.21 -27.81 8.08
CA LEU A 520 42.97 -27.99 6.65
C LEU A 520 44.17 -27.45 5.83
N PRO A 521 44.65 -28.20 4.83
CA PRO A 521 45.63 -27.69 3.87
C PRO A 521 45.13 -26.42 3.18
N PRO A 522 46.00 -25.46 2.81
CA PRO A 522 45.58 -24.15 2.27
C PRO A 522 44.61 -24.23 1.08
N ASN A 523 44.91 -25.11 0.12
CA ASN A 523 44.09 -25.33 -1.06
C ASN A 523 42.70 -25.90 -0.71
N VAL A 524 42.63 -26.81 0.26
CA VAL A 524 41.37 -27.40 0.74
C VAL A 524 40.59 -26.41 1.58
N SER A 525 41.25 -25.66 2.46
CA SER A 525 40.63 -24.60 3.26
C SER A 525 39.99 -23.55 2.34
N ALA A 526 40.73 -23.07 1.34
CA ALA A 526 40.22 -22.11 0.37
C ALA A 526 39.01 -22.66 -0.41
N ALA A 527 39.06 -23.93 -0.83
CA ALA A 527 37.95 -24.58 -1.52
C ALA A 527 36.70 -24.70 -0.62
N VAL A 528 36.84 -25.19 0.61
CA VAL A 528 35.72 -25.38 1.54
C VAL A 528 35.05 -24.05 1.90
N THR A 529 35.83 -22.98 2.08
CA THR A 529 35.29 -21.65 2.41
C THR A 529 34.81 -20.87 1.19
N GLY A 530 35.38 -21.12 0.00
CA GLY A 530 35.15 -20.30 -1.19
C GLY A 530 34.18 -20.88 -2.23
N VAL A 531 34.06 -22.21 -2.32
CA VAL A 531 33.28 -22.86 -3.42
C VAL A 531 31.80 -22.50 -3.40
N ALA A 532 31.23 -22.29 -2.20
CA ALA A 532 29.85 -21.83 -2.07
C ALA A 532 29.66 -20.46 -2.73
N PHE A 533 30.62 -19.54 -2.61
CA PHE A 533 30.55 -18.24 -3.29
C PHE A 533 30.66 -18.36 -4.81
N CYS A 534 31.48 -19.29 -5.33
CA CYS A 534 31.52 -19.58 -6.76
C CYS A 534 30.18 -20.10 -7.29
N GLY A 535 29.53 -20.97 -6.51
CA GLY A 535 28.16 -21.42 -6.77
C GLY A 535 27.18 -20.24 -6.77
N THR A 536 27.21 -19.40 -5.72
CA THR A 536 26.31 -18.25 -5.58
C THR A 536 26.47 -17.23 -6.70
N LEU A 537 27.70 -16.92 -7.11
CA LEU A 537 27.97 -16.04 -8.25
C LEU A 537 27.31 -16.59 -9.52
N SER A 538 27.53 -17.88 -9.82
CA SER A 538 26.97 -18.54 -11.00
C SER A 538 25.44 -18.59 -10.93
N GLY A 539 24.88 -18.84 -9.75
CA GLY A 539 23.44 -18.86 -9.49
C GLY A 539 22.79 -17.49 -9.67
N GLN A 540 23.43 -16.42 -9.20
CA GLN A 540 22.92 -15.04 -9.34
C GLN A 540 22.77 -14.62 -10.80
N LEU A 541 23.74 -14.96 -11.64
CA LEU A 541 23.67 -14.69 -13.07
C LEU A 541 22.59 -15.53 -13.76
N PHE A 542 22.54 -16.84 -13.46
CA PHE A 542 21.60 -17.76 -14.09
C PHE A 542 20.15 -17.49 -13.68
N PHE A 543 19.86 -17.50 -12.37
CA PHE A 543 18.52 -17.32 -11.84
C PHE A 543 18.05 -15.87 -11.88
N GLY A 544 18.95 -14.89 -11.88
CA GLY A 544 18.62 -13.49 -12.15
C GLY A 544 17.97 -13.33 -13.52
N TRP A 545 18.60 -13.89 -14.55
CA TRP A 545 18.05 -13.94 -15.92
C TRP A 545 16.80 -14.81 -16.04
N LEU A 546 16.81 -15.99 -15.41
CA LEU A 546 15.68 -16.91 -15.47
C LEU A 546 14.43 -16.33 -14.80
N GLY A 547 14.59 -15.53 -13.75
CA GLY A 547 13.52 -14.83 -13.03
C GLY A 547 12.79 -13.80 -13.88
N ASP A 548 13.49 -13.14 -14.80
CA ASP A 548 12.86 -12.23 -15.77
C ASP A 548 12.13 -13.00 -16.89
N LYS A 549 12.58 -14.22 -17.25
CA LYS A 549 11.95 -15.04 -18.30
C LYS A 549 10.77 -15.90 -17.85
N LEU A 550 10.88 -16.63 -16.73
CA LEU A 550 9.90 -17.64 -16.29
C LEU A 550 9.00 -17.17 -15.15
N GLY A 551 9.30 -16.01 -14.55
CA GLY A 551 8.56 -15.45 -13.42
C GLY A 551 9.20 -15.77 -12.07
N ARG A 552 8.89 -14.92 -11.08
CA ARG A 552 9.63 -14.87 -9.83
C ARG A 552 9.24 -16.05 -8.93
N LYS A 553 7.96 -16.42 -8.88
CA LYS A 553 7.48 -17.55 -8.08
C LYS A 553 8.06 -18.89 -8.50
N LYS A 554 8.06 -19.21 -9.80
CA LYS A 554 8.50 -20.53 -10.30
C LYS A 554 9.99 -20.75 -10.08
N VAL A 555 10.80 -19.76 -10.46
CA VAL A 555 12.26 -19.83 -10.33
C VAL A 555 12.66 -19.91 -8.87
N TYR A 556 11.97 -19.18 -8.00
CA TYR A 556 12.20 -19.21 -6.58
C TYR A 556 11.89 -20.58 -5.93
N GLY A 557 10.83 -21.26 -6.38
CA GLY A 557 10.54 -22.63 -5.92
C GLY A 557 11.66 -23.62 -6.28
N MET A 558 12.28 -23.45 -7.45
CA MET A 558 13.40 -24.29 -7.89
C MET A 558 14.65 -24.08 -7.03
N THR A 559 14.97 -22.82 -6.69
CA THR A 559 16.18 -22.47 -5.93
C THR A 559 16.10 -23.00 -4.49
N LEU A 560 14.96 -22.83 -3.82
CA LEU A 560 14.77 -23.34 -2.45
C LEU A 560 14.80 -24.87 -2.38
N MET A 561 14.19 -25.56 -3.34
CA MET A 561 14.25 -27.02 -3.38
C MET A 561 15.69 -27.53 -3.56
N LEU A 562 16.47 -26.85 -4.41
CA LEU A 562 17.90 -27.14 -4.56
C LEU A 562 18.65 -26.91 -3.24
N MET A 563 18.37 -25.82 -2.52
CA MET A 563 19.00 -25.55 -1.23
C MET A 563 18.68 -26.62 -0.17
N VAL A 564 17.41 -27.04 -0.04
CA VAL A 564 17.01 -28.10 0.90
C VAL A 564 17.79 -29.39 0.64
N ILE A 565 17.80 -29.83 -0.63
CA ILE A 565 18.47 -31.06 -1.04
C ILE A 565 19.98 -30.96 -0.79
N CYS A 566 20.61 -29.86 -1.20
CA CYS A 566 22.05 -29.69 -1.07
C CYS A 566 22.51 -29.44 0.38
N SER A 567 21.67 -28.86 1.24
CA SER A 567 21.96 -28.67 2.67
C SER A 567 21.97 -30.03 3.41
N ILE A 568 20.96 -30.87 3.16
CA ILE A 568 20.93 -32.26 3.65
C ILE A 568 22.15 -33.05 3.11
N ALA A 569 22.38 -32.96 1.80
CA ALA A 569 23.48 -33.68 1.15
C ALA A 569 24.86 -33.22 1.65
N SER A 570 25.02 -31.94 2.03
CA SER A 570 26.27 -31.42 2.61
C SER A 570 26.62 -32.12 3.93
N GLY A 571 25.64 -32.39 4.79
CA GLY A 571 25.89 -33.18 6.02
C GLY A 571 26.04 -34.68 5.75
N LEU A 572 25.46 -35.19 4.67
CA LEU A 572 25.60 -36.59 4.23
C LEU A 572 26.81 -36.82 3.30
N SER A 573 27.77 -35.88 3.24
CA SER A 573 28.97 -35.99 2.41
C SER A 573 29.64 -37.36 2.53
N PHE A 574 29.88 -38.00 1.37
CA PHE A 574 30.21 -39.41 1.24
C PHE A 574 31.70 -39.73 1.47
N GLY A 575 31.95 -40.98 1.85
CA GLY A 575 33.28 -41.57 1.95
C GLY A 575 33.87 -41.55 3.36
N HIS A 576 34.99 -42.26 3.53
CA HIS A 576 35.72 -42.37 4.79
C HIS A 576 37.11 -41.73 4.74
N THR A 577 37.54 -41.26 3.56
CA THR A 577 38.84 -40.60 3.37
C THR A 577 38.67 -39.09 3.39
N ALA A 578 39.67 -38.38 3.92
CA ALA A 578 39.68 -36.91 3.99
C ALA A 578 39.39 -36.25 2.62
N LYS A 579 40.02 -36.75 1.55
CA LYS A 579 39.79 -36.26 0.18
C LYS A 579 38.36 -36.53 -0.30
N GLY A 580 37.80 -37.70 -0.02
CA GLY A 580 36.44 -38.06 -0.42
C GLY A 580 35.37 -37.18 0.24
N VAL A 581 35.48 -36.99 1.57
CA VAL A 581 34.53 -36.17 2.33
C VAL A 581 34.65 -34.69 1.93
N MET A 582 35.87 -34.15 1.82
CA MET A 582 36.05 -32.75 1.44
C MET A 582 35.60 -32.47 0.00
N ALA A 583 35.85 -33.38 -0.94
CA ALA A 583 35.44 -33.19 -2.34
C ALA A 583 33.91 -33.23 -2.49
N THR A 584 33.24 -34.20 -1.85
CA THR A 584 31.78 -34.30 -1.88
C THR A 584 31.11 -33.14 -1.15
N LEU A 585 31.68 -32.70 -0.02
CA LEU A 585 31.24 -31.49 0.67
C LEU A 585 31.35 -30.26 -0.23
N CYS A 586 32.48 -30.08 -0.91
CA CYS A 586 32.65 -28.95 -1.83
C CYS A 586 31.67 -29.01 -3.01
N PHE A 587 31.41 -30.21 -3.55
CA PHE A 587 30.42 -30.41 -4.61
C PHE A 587 29.01 -30.00 -4.17
N PHE A 588 28.54 -30.48 -3.02
CA PHE A 588 27.22 -30.10 -2.52
C PHE A 588 27.15 -28.63 -2.12
N ARG A 589 28.23 -28.06 -1.57
CA ARG A 589 28.29 -26.62 -1.25
C ARG A 589 28.30 -25.73 -2.49
N PHE A 590 28.86 -26.17 -3.62
CA PHE A 590 28.74 -25.45 -4.88
C PHE A 590 27.28 -25.34 -5.31
N TRP A 591 26.55 -26.46 -5.34
CA TRP A 591 25.14 -26.49 -5.74
C TRP A 591 24.20 -25.83 -4.72
N LEU A 592 24.50 -25.93 -3.43
CA LEU A 592 23.86 -25.15 -2.38
C LEU A 592 24.04 -23.65 -2.65
N GLY A 593 25.28 -23.24 -2.92
CA GLY A 593 25.62 -21.88 -3.30
C GLY A 593 24.87 -21.43 -4.55
N PHE A 594 24.77 -22.28 -5.57
CA PHE A 594 24.02 -22.02 -6.81
C PHE A 594 22.53 -21.76 -6.53
N GLY A 595 21.91 -22.54 -5.63
CA GLY A 595 20.55 -22.29 -5.14
C GLY A 595 20.41 -20.94 -4.43
N ILE A 596 21.28 -20.66 -3.46
CA ILE A 596 21.33 -19.38 -2.71
C ILE A 596 21.47 -18.19 -3.68
N GLY A 597 22.22 -18.36 -4.77
CA GLY A 597 22.42 -17.31 -5.76
C GLY A 597 21.13 -16.84 -6.43
N GLY A 598 20.12 -17.70 -6.57
CA GLY A 598 18.83 -17.29 -7.11
C GLY A 598 17.91 -16.59 -6.12
N ASP A 599 18.05 -16.83 -4.82
CA ASP A 599 17.21 -16.19 -3.80
C ASP A 599 17.45 -14.66 -3.76
N TYR A 600 18.71 -14.22 -3.87
CA TYR A 600 19.10 -12.81 -3.82
C TYR A 600 18.31 -11.89 -4.76
N PRO A 601 18.42 -12.05 -6.10
CA PRO A 601 17.70 -11.18 -7.05
C PRO A 601 16.18 -11.35 -6.97
N LEU A 602 15.68 -12.55 -6.68
CA LEU A 602 14.24 -12.82 -6.66
C LEU A 602 13.57 -12.21 -5.42
N SER A 603 14.17 -12.33 -4.25
CA SER A 603 13.63 -11.81 -3.00
C SER A 603 13.66 -10.29 -2.94
N ALA A 604 14.74 -9.67 -3.43
CA ALA A 604 14.83 -8.22 -3.53
C ALA A 604 13.76 -7.65 -4.48
N THR A 605 13.59 -8.28 -5.64
CA THR A 605 12.59 -7.84 -6.64
C THR A 605 11.17 -8.02 -6.13
N ILE A 606 10.83 -9.18 -5.56
CA ILE A 606 9.50 -9.42 -4.99
C ILE A 606 9.15 -8.35 -3.94
N MET A 607 10.04 -8.08 -2.99
CA MET A 607 9.76 -7.11 -1.93
C MET A 607 9.64 -5.68 -2.47
N SER A 608 10.51 -5.30 -3.42
CA SER A 608 10.44 -3.98 -4.06
C SER A 608 9.13 -3.78 -4.85
N GLU A 609 8.59 -4.85 -5.43
CA GLU A 609 7.40 -4.80 -6.25
C GLU A 609 6.10 -4.80 -5.43
N TYR A 610 6.10 -5.40 -4.23
CA TYR A 610 4.96 -5.42 -3.30
C TYR A 610 4.88 -4.20 -2.36
N ALA A 611 5.95 -3.44 -2.20
CA ALA A 611 5.98 -2.33 -1.24
C ALA A 611 5.56 -0.99 -1.86
N ASN A 612 4.91 -0.14 -1.04
CA ASN A 612 4.56 1.23 -1.41
C ASN A 612 5.80 2.14 -1.48
N LYS A 613 5.69 3.27 -2.18
CA LYS A 613 6.83 4.19 -2.42
C LYS A 613 7.42 4.84 -1.14
N LYS A 614 6.64 4.96 -0.06
CA LYS A 614 7.06 5.64 1.18
C LYS A 614 7.89 4.74 2.10
N THR A 615 7.57 3.45 2.18
CA THR A 615 8.20 2.50 3.13
C THR A 615 8.96 1.36 2.44
N ARG A 616 9.13 1.41 1.10
CA ARG A 616 9.84 0.40 0.31
C ARG A 616 11.24 0.13 0.82
N GLY A 617 11.98 1.18 1.19
CA GLY A 617 13.36 1.03 1.66
C GLY A 617 13.43 0.23 2.95
N ALA A 618 12.61 0.60 3.94
CA ALA A 618 12.53 -0.10 5.21
C ALA A 618 12.08 -1.55 5.04
N PHE A 619 11.16 -1.84 4.10
CA PHE A 619 10.67 -3.20 3.85
C PHE A 619 11.74 -4.10 3.22
N ILE A 620 12.43 -3.63 2.19
CA ILE A 620 13.54 -4.38 1.58
C ILE A 620 14.69 -4.54 2.60
N ALA A 621 14.99 -3.49 3.38
CA ALA A 621 15.97 -3.56 4.45
C ALA A 621 15.59 -4.59 5.54
N ALA A 622 14.31 -4.70 5.90
CA ALA A 622 13.85 -5.66 6.91
C ALA A 622 13.96 -7.11 6.43
N VAL A 623 13.69 -7.36 5.14
CA VAL A 623 13.94 -8.67 4.51
C VAL A 623 15.43 -9.02 4.58
N PHE A 624 16.30 -8.06 4.24
CA PHE A 624 17.75 -8.27 4.29
C PHE A 624 18.29 -8.41 5.73
N ALA A 625 17.68 -7.72 6.70
CA ALA A 625 18.04 -7.81 8.12
C ALA A 625 17.92 -9.23 8.69
N MET A 626 17.13 -10.10 8.05
CA MET A 626 17.06 -11.52 8.40
C MET A 626 18.39 -12.26 8.17
N GLN A 627 19.31 -11.72 7.36
CA GLN A 627 20.69 -12.18 7.26
C GLN A 627 21.39 -12.17 8.63
N GLY A 628 21.19 -11.12 9.42
CA GLY A 628 21.75 -11.01 10.77
C GLY A 628 21.23 -12.09 11.71
N PHE A 629 19.93 -12.39 11.64
CA PHE A 629 19.33 -13.47 12.42
C PHE A 629 19.80 -14.85 11.94
N GLY A 630 20.01 -15.06 10.64
CA GLY A 630 20.56 -16.32 10.13
C GLY A 630 21.98 -16.59 10.64
N ILE A 631 22.85 -15.56 10.65
CA ILE A 631 24.19 -15.62 11.26
C ILE A 631 24.09 -15.95 12.76
N LEU A 632 23.20 -15.26 13.48
CA LEU A 632 23.01 -15.45 14.91
C LEU A 632 22.55 -16.88 15.21
N THR A 633 21.56 -17.39 14.48
CA THR A 633 21.04 -18.75 14.64
C THR A 633 22.11 -19.79 14.30
N GLY A 634 22.90 -19.60 13.25
CA GLY A 634 24.03 -20.49 12.94
C GLY A 634 25.01 -20.63 14.10
N GLY A 635 25.36 -19.51 14.73
CA GLY A 635 26.20 -19.49 15.93
C GLY A 635 25.52 -20.14 17.15
N ILE A 636 24.25 -19.83 17.41
CA ILE A 636 23.48 -20.42 18.52
C ILE A 636 23.36 -21.94 18.38
N VAL A 637 23.03 -22.44 17.18
CA VAL A 637 22.95 -23.88 16.89
C VAL A 637 24.31 -24.54 17.12
N ALA A 638 25.40 -23.94 16.66
CA ALA A 638 26.74 -24.45 16.91
C ALA A 638 27.09 -24.48 18.42
N ILE A 639 26.69 -23.47 19.19
CA ILE A 639 26.85 -23.42 20.66
C ILE A 639 26.07 -24.56 21.32
N ILE A 640 24.80 -24.74 20.97
CA ILE A 640 23.92 -25.75 21.57
C ILE A 640 24.45 -27.15 21.28
N ILE A 641 24.75 -27.47 20.02
CA ILE A 641 25.25 -28.80 19.62
C ILE A 641 26.60 -29.07 20.27
N SER A 642 27.54 -28.11 20.20
CA SER A 642 28.88 -28.30 20.79
C SER A 642 28.81 -28.43 22.32
N ALA A 643 27.92 -27.69 23.00
CA ALA A 643 27.73 -27.82 24.45
C ALA A 643 27.12 -29.16 24.84
N ALA A 644 26.13 -29.65 24.07
CA ALA A 644 25.51 -30.95 24.30
C ALA A 644 26.52 -32.09 24.14
N PHE A 645 27.32 -32.06 23.07
CA PHE A 645 28.38 -33.05 22.85
C PHE A 645 29.49 -32.95 23.90
N LYS A 646 29.92 -31.74 24.27
CA LYS A 646 30.91 -31.52 25.34
C LYS A 646 30.45 -32.08 26.69
N ARG A 647 29.15 -31.98 27.01
CA ARG A 647 28.59 -32.52 28.26
C ARG A 647 28.47 -34.05 28.24
N ARG A 648 28.25 -34.64 27.07
CA ARG A 648 28.01 -36.08 26.91
C ARG A 648 29.30 -36.89 26.73
N PHE A 649 30.28 -36.30 26.06
CA PHE A 649 31.56 -36.90 25.69
C PHE A 649 32.68 -36.04 26.27
N ASP A 650 33.32 -36.53 27.33
CA ASP A 650 34.46 -35.85 27.94
C ASP A 650 35.71 -36.10 27.08
N SER A 651 36.46 -35.04 26.78
CA SER A 651 37.61 -35.10 25.89
C SER A 651 38.73 -34.19 26.44
N PRO A 652 39.93 -34.71 26.70
CA PRO A 652 41.05 -33.95 27.24
C PRO A 652 41.58 -32.92 26.23
N ALA A 653 42.31 -31.90 26.71
CA ALA A 653 42.93 -30.94 25.80
C ALA A 653 44.02 -31.62 24.94
N TYR A 654 44.29 -31.06 23.76
CA TYR A 654 45.26 -31.64 22.82
C TYR A 654 46.68 -31.79 23.39
N MET A 655 47.07 -30.91 24.32
CA MET A 655 48.36 -31.02 25.03
C MET A 655 48.41 -32.18 26.03
N ASP A 656 47.28 -32.57 26.59
CA ASP A 656 47.19 -33.61 27.62
C ASP A 656 47.10 -35.00 26.98
N ASP A 657 46.23 -35.15 25.98
CA ASP A 657 46.14 -36.36 25.15
C ASP A 657 45.77 -35.99 23.71
N ARG A 658 46.73 -36.19 22.81
CA ARG A 658 46.60 -35.84 21.39
C ARG A 658 45.54 -36.69 20.69
N ALA A 659 45.44 -37.98 21.02
CA ALA A 659 44.49 -38.90 20.38
C ALA A 659 43.09 -38.72 20.98
N GLY A 660 42.97 -38.62 22.31
CA GLY A 660 41.71 -38.41 23.02
C GLY A 660 41.08 -37.02 22.82
N SER A 661 41.85 -36.02 22.37
CA SER A 661 41.38 -34.66 22.08
C SER A 661 40.41 -34.55 20.90
N THR A 662 40.26 -35.61 20.09
CA THR A 662 39.35 -35.65 18.93
C THR A 662 38.50 -36.92 19.00
N VAL A 663 37.37 -36.84 19.69
CA VAL A 663 36.43 -37.96 19.78
C VAL A 663 35.77 -38.25 18.41
N PRO A 664 35.54 -39.51 18.04
CA PRO A 664 34.88 -39.86 16.77
C PRO A 664 33.51 -39.19 16.60
N GLU A 665 32.78 -39.00 17.69
CA GLU A 665 31.46 -38.39 17.72
C GLU A 665 31.49 -36.90 17.34
N ALA A 666 32.66 -36.25 17.37
CA ALA A 666 32.81 -34.87 16.92
C ALA A 666 32.48 -34.70 15.42
N ASP A 667 32.53 -35.78 14.62
CA ASP A 667 32.10 -35.77 13.22
C ASP A 667 30.61 -35.46 13.05
N TYR A 668 29.77 -35.87 14.01
CA TYR A 668 28.34 -35.58 13.95
C TYR A 668 28.04 -34.08 14.13
N ILE A 669 28.90 -33.34 14.85
CA ILE A 669 28.67 -31.93 15.17
C ILE A 669 28.54 -31.09 13.89
N TRP A 670 29.54 -31.16 13.00
CA TRP A 670 29.49 -30.35 11.78
C TRP A 670 28.41 -30.82 10.80
N ARG A 671 28.17 -32.13 10.72
CA ARG A 671 27.11 -32.70 9.87
C ARG A 671 25.73 -32.20 10.30
N THR A 672 25.43 -32.25 11.60
CA THR A 672 24.16 -31.77 12.14
C THR A 672 24.02 -30.26 11.95
N ILE A 673 25.08 -29.47 12.22
CA ILE A 673 25.04 -28.02 11.99
C ILE A 673 24.70 -27.70 10.53
N LEU A 674 25.31 -28.38 9.55
CA LEU A 674 24.99 -28.15 8.14
C LEU A 674 23.57 -28.62 7.78
N MET A 675 23.14 -29.82 8.20
CA MET A 675 21.82 -30.36 7.85
C MET A 675 20.66 -29.54 8.43
N LEU A 676 20.84 -28.93 9.59
CA LEU A 676 19.80 -28.08 10.18
C LEU A 676 19.49 -26.83 9.35
N GLY A 677 20.35 -26.44 8.40
CA GLY A 677 20.05 -25.40 7.41
C GLY A 677 18.88 -25.75 6.49
N ALA A 678 18.60 -27.04 6.28
CA ALA A 678 17.49 -27.49 5.45
C ALA A 678 16.10 -27.23 6.08
N LEU A 679 16.01 -27.15 7.40
CA LEU A 679 14.74 -26.92 8.10
C LEU A 679 14.11 -25.55 7.78
N PRO A 680 14.82 -24.41 7.98
CA PRO A 680 14.27 -23.11 7.61
C PRO A 680 14.06 -23.00 6.10
N ALA A 681 14.90 -23.63 5.27
CA ALA A 681 14.73 -23.68 3.81
C ALA A 681 13.40 -24.35 3.40
N ALA A 682 13.10 -25.51 3.98
CA ALA A 682 11.88 -26.27 3.70
C ALA A 682 10.62 -25.55 4.17
N LEU A 683 10.69 -24.93 5.35
CA LEU A 683 9.61 -24.12 5.88
C LEU A 683 9.33 -22.89 5.00
N THR A 684 10.40 -22.23 4.54
CA THR A 684 10.32 -21.12 3.59
C THR A 684 9.69 -21.55 2.28
N TYR A 685 10.07 -22.71 1.74
CA TYR A 685 9.48 -23.27 0.51
C TYR A 685 7.96 -23.44 0.65
N TYR A 686 7.51 -24.03 1.76
CA TYR A 686 6.08 -24.25 2.00
C TYR A 686 5.28 -22.93 2.03
N TRP A 687 5.73 -21.92 2.78
CA TRP A 687 5.00 -20.66 2.90
C TRP A 687 5.13 -19.77 1.64
N ARG A 688 6.28 -19.80 0.96
CA ARG A 688 6.48 -19.05 -0.28
C ARG A 688 5.64 -19.56 -1.43
N MET A 689 5.49 -20.88 -1.58
CA MET A 689 4.67 -21.45 -2.66
C MET A 689 3.18 -21.07 -2.58
N LYS A 690 2.72 -20.67 -1.38
CA LYS A 690 1.36 -20.16 -1.16
C LYS A 690 1.16 -18.70 -1.56
N MET A 691 2.22 -17.91 -1.71
CA MET A 691 2.09 -16.51 -2.14
C MET A 691 1.83 -16.41 -3.66
N PRO A 692 1.00 -15.45 -4.11
CA PRO A 692 0.78 -15.20 -5.53
C PRO A 692 1.98 -14.49 -6.19
N GLU A 693 2.00 -14.49 -7.53
CA GLU A 693 3.03 -13.83 -8.32
C GLU A 693 2.94 -12.31 -8.18
N THR A 694 4.05 -11.60 -8.38
CA THR A 694 4.11 -10.13 -8.25
C THR A 694 3.24 -9.43 -9.28
N ALA A 695 2.41 -8.46 -8.86
CA ALA A 695 1.49 -7.76 -9.75
C ALA A 695 2.20 -6.95 -10.84
N ARG A 696 3.35 -6.34 -10.53
CA ARG A 696 4.21 -5.64 -11.49
C ARG A 696 4.76 -6.60 -12.55
N TYR A 697 5.25 -7.78 -12.17
CA TYR A 697 5.64 -8.82 -13.14
C TYR A 697 4.45 -9.26 -14.01
N THR A 698 3.35 -9.65 -13.38
CA THR A 698 2.20 -10.23 -14.07
C THR A 698 1.58 -9.23 -15.04
N ALA A 699 1.52 -7.94 -14.67
CA ALA A 699 1.02 -6.87 -15.52
C ALA A 699 2.01 -6.46 -16.62
N LEU A 700 3.27 -6.16 -16.29
CA LEU A 700 4.22 -5.52 -17.22
C LEU A 700 5.05 -6.52 -18.03
N VAL A 701 5.35 -7.70 -17.48
CA VAL A 701 6.25 -8.69 -18.11
C VAL A 701 5.45 -9.86 -18.65
N ALA A 702 4.58 -10.48 -17.85
CA ALA A 702 3.72 -11.57 -18.30
C ALA A 702 2.52 -11.08 -19.15
N LYS A 703 2.36 -9.77 -19.28
CA LYS A 703 1.31 -9.11 -20.09
C LYS A 703 -0.11 -9.58 -19.73
N ASN A 704 -0.36 -9.87 -18.45
CA ASN A 704 -1.62 -10.42 -17.94
C ASN A 704 -2.19 -9.58 -16.79
N ALA A 705 -2.74 -8.41 -17.12
CA ALA A 705 -3.29 -7.51 -16.11
C ALA A 705 -4.51 -8.09 -15.36
N LYS A 706 -5.26 -9.01 -15.96
CA LYS A 706 -6.40 -9.68 -15.31
C LYS A 706 -5.93 -10.55 -14.14
N GLN A 707 -4.90 -11.35 -14.38
CA GLN A 707 -4.29 -12.14 -13.32
C GLN A 707 -3.64 -11.24 -12.26
N ALA A 708 -2.98 -10.14 -12.67
CA ALA A 708 -2.41 -9.18 -11.72
C ALA A 708 -3.49 -8.55 -10.82
N ALA A 709 -4.63 -8.14 -11.37
CA ALA A 709 -5.74 -7.57 -10.61
C ALA A 709 -6.40 -8.62 -9.68
N SER A 710 -6.58 -9.86 -10.15
CA SER A 710 -7.12 -10.97 -9.35
C SER A 710 -6.19 -11.39 -8.21
N ASP A 711 -4.89 -11.45 -8.47
CA ASP A 711 -3.90 -11.77 -7.44
C ASP A 711 -3.79 -10.63 -6.42
N MET A 712 -3.96 -9.37 -6.83
CA MET A 712 -3.98 -8.22 -5.92
C MET A 712 -5.28 -8.06 -5.14
N SER A 713 -6.43 -8.42 -5.69
CA SER A 713 -7.69 -8.38 -4.93
C SER A 713 -7.68 -9.39 -3.77
N LYS A 714 -7.11 -10.58 -3.99
CA LYS A 714 -6.89 -11.60 -2.94
C LYS A 714 -5.95 -11.12 -1.83
N VAL A 715 -4.96 -10.29 -2.19
CA VAL A 715 -3.88 -9.87 -1.29
C VAL A 715 -4.22 -8.59 -0.53
N LEU A 716 -4.80 -7.59 -1.20
CA LEU A 716 -5.07 -6.27 -0.65
C LEU A 716 -6.49 -6.12 -0.09
N GLN A 717 -7.37 -7.11 -0.30
CA GLN A 717 -8.80 -7.04 0.04
C GLN A 717 -9.48 -5.79 -0.55
N VAL A 718 -9.06 -5.39 -1.75
CA VAL A 718 -9.66 -4.28 -2.51
C VAL A 718 -10.16 -4.84 -3.84
N ASP A 719 -11.43 -4.59 -4.17
CA ASP A 719 -12.00 -4.93 -5.49
C ASP A 719 -11.42 -3.99 -6.56
N ILE A 720 -10.37 -4.44 -7.22
CA ILE A 720 -9.76 -3.77 -8.37
C ILE A 720 -10.54 -4.18 -9.61
N ALA A 721 -11.33 -3.26 -10.16
CA ALA A 721 -12.16 -3.55 -11.31
C ALA A 721 -11.33 -3.82 -12.58
N GLU A 722 -11.74 -4.86 -13.31
CA GLU A 722 -11.13 -5.31 -14.56
C GLU A 722 -11.36 -4.29 -15.68
N GLU A 723 -10.31 -3.62 -16.18
CA GLU A 723 -10.31 -2.91 -17.47
C GLU A 723 -9.42 -3.70 -18.45
N GLN A 724 -10.07 -4.61 -19.21
CA GLN A 724 -9.40 -5.59 -20.05
C GLN A 724 -8.97 -5.02 -21.43
N GLU A 725 -9.42 -3.82 -21.80
CA GLU A 725 -9.23 -3.25 -23.15
C GLU A 725 -8.01 -2.31 -23.30
N LYS A 726 -7.51 -1.71 -22.21
CA LYS A 726 -6.41 -0.70 -22.28
C LYS A 726 -5.01 -1.30 -22.13
N VAL A 727 -4.90 -2.48 -21.53
CA VAL A 727 -3.62 -3.19 -21.39
C VAL A 727 -3.22 -3.81 -22.73
N GLU A 728 -4.19 -4.23 -23.55
CA GLU A 728 -3.94 -4.66 -24.94
C GLU A 728 -3.35 -3.54 -25.81
N GLN A 729 -3.78 -2.28 -25.60
CA GLN A 729 -3.23 -1.12 -26.30
C GLN A 729 -1.82 -0.71 -25.83
N LEU A 730 -1.48 -0.93 -24.56
CA LEU A 730 -0.11 -0.82 -24.03
C LEU A 730 0.81 -1.92 -24.58
N THR A 731 0.27 -3.11 -24.84
CA THR A 731 1.05 -4.23 -25.40
C THR A 731 1.29 -4.14 -26.91
N MET A 732 0.65 -3.20 -27.61
CA MET A 732 0.73 -3.01 -29.07
C MET A 732 1.60 -1.81 -29.52
N LYS A 733 2.13 -0.99 -28.60
CA LYS A 733 3.09 0.08 -28.95
C LYS A 733 4.49 -0.30 -28.46
N ASP A 734 5.37 -0.62 -29.41
CA ASP A 734 6.78 -1.00 -29.30
C ASP A 734 7.72 0.07 -28.67
N ALA A 735 7.28 0.79 -27.64
CA ALA A 735 8.13 1.71 -26.88
C ALA A 735 8.77 0.94 -25.71
N ASN A 736 10.10 0.75 -25.75
CA ASN A 736 10.94 0.06 -24.75
C ASN A 736 11.20 -1.43 -24.94
N ASN A 737 11.59 -1.87 -26.14
CA ASN A 737 12.14 -3.22 -26.35
C ASN A 737 13.68 -3.24 -26.49
N PHE A 738 14.38 -2.51 -25.62
CA PHE A 738 15.85 -2.53 -25.59
C PHE A 738 16.39 -3.59 -24.61
N GLY A 739 17.25 -4.49 -25.06
CA GLY A 739 17.87 -5.54 -24.23
C GLY A 739 19.04 -5.02 -23.38
N LEU A 740 19.56 -5.87 -22.49
CA LEU A 740 20.71 -5.56 -21.61
C LEU A 740 21.94 -5.02 -22.38
N PHE A 741 22.22 -5.56 -23.57
CA PHE A 741 23.36 -5.19 -24.39
C PHE A 741 23.08 -4.06 -25.41
N SER A 742 21.95 -3.37 -25.26
CA SER A 742 21.60 -2.26 -26.14
C SER A 742 22.40 -0.99 -25.79
N ARG A 743 22.67 -0.16 -26.81
CA ARG A 743 23.27 1.16 -26.63
C ARG A 743 22.41 2.07 -25.75
N GLU A 744 21.10 1.87 -25.80
CA GLU A 744 20.12 2.60 -25.00
C GLU A 744 20.20 2.24 -23.50
N PHE A 745 20.29 0.95 -23.17
CA PHE A 745 20.54 0.51 -21.79
C PHE A 745 21.85 1.09 -21.25
N ALA A 746 22.92 1.01 -22.04
CA ALA A 746 24.23 1.55 -21.63
C ALA A 746 24.16 3.06 -21.35
N ARG A 747 23.42 3.83 -22.17
CA ARG A 747 23.24 5.28 -21.99
C ARG A 747 22.45 5.62 -20.72
N ARG A 748 21.36 4.91 -20.44
CA ARG A 748 20.44 5.25 -19.33
C ARG A 748 20.81 4.63 -17.99
N HIS A 749 21.28 3.39 -18.02
CA HIS A 749 21.47 2.58 -16.81
C HIS A 749 22.89 2.04 -16.68
N GLY A 750 23.76 2.21 -17.69
CA GLY A 750 25.13 1.69 -17.67
C GLY A 750 25.96 2.23 -16.50
N ILE A 751 25.91 3.54 -16.25
CA ILE A 751 26.65 4.14 -15.13
C ILE A 751 26.11 3.69 -13.77
N HIS A 752 24.79 3.52 -13.65
CA HIS A 752 24.15 3.00 -12.45
C HIS A 752 24.56 1.55 -12.19
N LEU A 753 24.63 0.71 -13.24
CA LEU A 753 25.11 -0.67 -13.14
C LEU A 753 26.58 -0.75 -12.73
N VAL A 754 27.43 0.15 -13.25
CA VAL A 754 28.83 0.25 -12.79
C VAL A 754 28.87 0.67 -11.32
N GLY A 755 28.07 1.65 -10.90
CA GLY A 755 27.98 2.08 -9.51
C GLY A 755 27.57 0.94 -8.56
N THR A 756 26.50 0.21 -8.89
CA THR A 756 26.01 -0.89 -8.05
C THR A 756 26.94 -2.10 -8.02
N THR A 757 27.54 -2.48 -9.15
CA THR A 757 28.48 -3.62 -9.22
C THR A 757 29.78 -3.32 -8.47
N THR A 758 30.38 -2.15 -8.67
CA THR A 758 31.66 -1.78 -8.05
C THR A 758 31.55 -1.59 -6.54
N THR A 759 30.50 -0.91 -6.06
CA THR A 759 30.29 -0.71 -4.63
C THR A 759 30.02 -2.03 -3.89
N TRP A 760 29.23 -2.94 -4.48
CA TRP A 760 28.98 -4.25 -3.89
C TRP A 760 30.23 -5.14 -3.91
N PHE A 761 30.99 -5.15 -5.01
CA PHE A 761 32.28 -5.86 -5.10
C PHE A 761 33.27 -5.42 -4.01
N LEU A 762 33.47 -4.10 -3.86
CA LEU A 762 34.43 -3.53 -2.90
C LEU A 762 34.01 -3.77 -1.45
N LEU A 763 32.71 -3.69 -1.16
CA LEU A 763 32.16 -4.05 0.13
C LEU A 763 32.43 -5.52 0.45
N ASP A 764 32.08 -6.45 -0.45
CA ASP A 764 32.14 -7.87 -0.15
C ASP A 764 33.59 -8.36 0.03
N ILE A 765 34.57 -7.70 -0.61
CA ILE A 765 35.99 -7.88 -0.28
C ILE A 765 36.22 -7.63 1.22
N ALA A 766 35.79 -6.48 1.74
CA ALA A 766 35.97 -6.11 3.14
C ALA A 766 35.15 -7.01 4.08
N PHE A 767 33.86 -7.12 3.85
CA PHE A 767 32.91 -7.77 4.74
C PHE A 767 33.19 -9.27 4.89
N TYR A 768 33.37 -10.00 3.79
CA TYR A 768 33.62 -11.45 3.86
C TYR A 768 35.06 -11.75 4.29
N SER A 769 36.05 -10.94 3.91
CA SER A 769 37.41 -11.09 4.43
C SER A 769 37.43 -10.99 5.96
N GLN A 770 36.78 -9.96 6.51
CA GLN A 770 36.67 -9.81 7.96
C GLN A 770 35.98 -11.01 8.61
N ASN A 771 34.87 -11.49 8.04
CA ASN A 771 34.15 -12.62 8.60
C ASN A 771 35.00 -13.91 8.58
N LEU A 772 35.71 -14.18 7.48
CA LEU A 772 36.53 -15.38 7.29
C LEU A 772 37.76 -15.42 8.22
N PHE A 773 38.44 -14.29 8.44
CA PHE A 773 39.63 -14.22 9.32
C PHE A 773 39.28 -13.97 10.78
N GLN A 774 38.01 -13.79 11.11
CA GLN A 774 37.56 -13.44 12.45
C GLN A 774 38.12 -14.39 13.52
N LYS A 775 38.10 -15.71 13.27
CA LYS A 775 38.65 -16.73 14.17
C LYS A 775 40.17 -16.64 14.35
N ASP A 776 40.90 -16.34 13.27
CA ASP A 776 42.37 -16.29 13.27
C ASP A 776 42.85 -14.97 13.90
N ILE A 777 42.09 -13.89 13.71
CA ILE A 777 42.27 -12.61 14.40
C ILE A 777 42.04 -12.79 15.91
N PHE A 778 40.95 -13.44 16.34
CA PHE A 778 40.65 -13.65 17.76
C PHE A 778 41.70 -14.49 18.47
N SER A 779 42.27 -15.47 17.77
CA SER A 779 43.38 -16.28 18.27
C SER A 779 44.68 -15.45 18.35
N SER A 780 44.93 -14.59 17.37
CA SER A 780 46.13 -13.75 17.30
C SER A 780 46.18 -12.64 18.36
N ILE A 781 45.02 -12.05 18.71
CA ILE A 781 44.90 -11.04 19.78
C ILE A 781 44.83 -11.65 21.18
N GLY A 782 44.80 -12.98 21.30
CA GLY A 782 44.72 -13.69 22.57
C GLY A 782 43.34 -13.71 23.23
N TRP A 783 42.26 -13.45 22.48
CA TRP A 783 40.89 -13.58 22.98
C TRP A 783 40.43 -15.04 23.02
N LEU A 784 40.80 -15.81 21.99
CA LEU A 784 40.67 -17.27 22.00
C LEU A 784 41.98 -17.88 22.51
N PRO A 785 41.93 -18.91 23.38
CA PRO A 785 43.12 -19.67 23.75
C PRO A 785 43.78 -20.31 22.54
N LYS A 786 45.06 -20.66 22.67
CA LYS A 786 45.77 -21.41 21.62
C LYS A 786 45.11 -22.76 21.40
N ALA A 787 45.00 -23.20 20.14
CA ALA A 787 44.30 -24.44 19.78
C ALA A 787 44.79 -25.67 20.58
N ASN A 788 46.10 -25.76 20.86
CA ASN A 788 46.68 -26.86 21.64
C ASN A 788 46.11 -26.99 23.08
N THR A 789 45.64 -25.90 23.67
CA THR A 789 45.05 -25.90 25.03
C THR A 789 43.57 -26.34 25.07
N MET A 790 42.99 -26.72 23.93
CA MET A 790 41.57 -27.04 23.82
C MET A 790 41.35 -28.32 23.00
N ASN A 791 40.35 -29.11 23.38
CA ASN A 791 39.85 -30.20 22.55
C ASN A 791 39.08 -29.66 21.32
N ALA A 792 38.77 -30.55 20.37
CA ALA A 792 38.13 -30.17 19.11
C ALA A 792 36.73 -29.55 19.29
N ILE A 793 35.93 -30.09 20.22
CA ILE A 793 34.56 -29.64 20.51
C ILE A 793 34.55 -28.27 21.19
N GLU A 794 35.46 -28.08 22.16
CA GLU A 794 35.61 -26.84 22.91
C GLU A 794 36.07 -25.68 22.02
N GLU A 795 36.93 -25.95 21.04
CA GLU A 795 37.34 -24.93 20.07
C GLU A 795 36.15 -24.42 19.26
N VAL A 796 35.29 -25.32 18.75
CA VAL A 796 34.05 -24.93 18.04
C VAL A 796 33.12 -24.12 18.96
N PHE A 797 32.90 -24.58 20.19
CA PHE A 797 32.06 -23.88 21.16
C PHE A 797 32.54 -22.45 21.43
N ARG A 798 33.86 -22.24 21.62
CA ARG A 798 34.42 -20.91 21.90
C ARG A 798 34.43 -20.01 20.67
N ILE A 799 34.73 -20.55 19.48
CA ILE A 799 34.64 -19.80 18.22
C ILE A 799 33.20 -19.34 17.98
N ALA A 800 32.22 -20.25 18.13
CA ALA A 800 30.81 -19.94 17.97
C ALA A 800 30.36 -18.85 18.95
N ARG A 801 30.70 -18.96 20.23
CA ARG A 801 30.38 -17.93 21.24
C ARG A 801 30.95 -16.55 20.87
N ALA A 802 32.21 -16.49 20.41
CA ALA A 802 32.85 -15.24 20.03
C ALA A 802 32.21 -14.60 18.78
N GLN A 803 31.91 -15.40 17.76
CA GLN A 803 31.25 -14.91 16.55
C GLN A 803 29.80 -14.47 16.81
N THR A 804 29.04 -15.25 17.58
CA THR A 804 27.67 -14.91 18.00
C THR A 804 27.64 -13.59 18.77
N LEU A 805 28.62 -13.31 19.63
CA LEU A 805 28.69 -12.05 20.38
C LEU A 805 28.88 -10.84 19.44
N ILE A 806 29.80 -10.93 18.47
CA ILE A 806 29.99 -9.88 17.47
C ILE A 806 28.73 -9.69 16.62
N ALA A 807 28.07 -10.79 16.22
CA ALA A 807 26.84 -10.71 15.45
C ALA A 807 25.71 -10.03 16.24
N LEU A 808 25.58 -10.35 17.54
CA LEU A 808 24.56 -9.79 18.43
C LEU A 808 24.77 -8.30 18.71
N CYS A 809 26.01 -7.87 18.91
CA CYS A 809 26.32 -6.49 19.30
C CYS A 809 26.64 -5.56 18.12
N GLY A 810 27.13 -6.09 17.00
CA GLY A 810 27.51 -5.31 15.82
C GLY A 810 26.56 -5.51 14.66
N THR A 811 26.48 -6.74 14.15
CA THR A 811 25.78 -7.05 12.88
C THR A 811 24.27 -6.82 12.95
N VAL A 812 23.58 -7.43 13.92
CA VAL A 812 22.11 -7.34 14.06
C VAL A 812 21.66 -5.89 14.31
N PRO A 813 22.24 -5.14 15.27
CA PRO A 813 21.86 -3.74 15.48
C PRO A 813 22.08 -2.88 14.24
N GLY A 814 23.17 -3.08 13.49
CA GLY A 814 23.45 -2.32 12.28
C GLY A 814 22.34 -2.45 11.23
N TYR A 815 21.79 -3.65 11.02
CA TYR A 815 20.66 -3.84 10.11
C TYR A 815 19.42 -3.07 10.56
N TRP A 816 19.04 -3.17 11.84
CA TRP A 816 17.82 -2.54 12.34
C TRP A 816 17.92 -1.01 12.41
N PHE A 817 19.13 -0.46 12.58
CA PHE A 817 19.37 0.97 12.38
C PHE A 817 19.13 1.39 10.93
N THR A 818 19.57 0.59 9.95
CA THR A 818 19.23 0.84 8.54
C THR A 818 17.72 0.79 8.34
N VAL A 819 17.03 -0.25 8.83
CA VAL A 819 15.57 -0.38 8.68
C VAL A 819 14.84 0.86 9.22
N ALA A 820 15.25 1.37 10.38
CA ALA A 820 14.62 2.53 11.00
C ALA A 820 14.88 3.86 10.26
N LEU A 821 16.06 4.01 9.65
CA LEU A 821 16.54 5.30 9.14
C LEU A 821 16.57 5.42 7.62
N ILE A 822 16.48 4.33 6.85
CA ILE A 822 16.70 4.35 5.39
C ILE A 822 15.70 5.20 4.61
N ASP A 823 14.43 5.22 5.03
CA ASP A 823 13.41 6.06 4.38
C ASP A 823 13.45 7.52 4.87
N THR A 824 14.13 7.81 5.98
CA THR A 824 14.29 9.16 6.52
C THR A 824 15.58 9.83 6.04
N VAL A 825 16.71 9.11 6.04
CA VAL A 825 18.06 9.64 5.73
C VAL A 825 18.40 9.50 4.24
N GLY A 826 17.91 8.44 3.59
CA GLY A 826 18.21 8.13 2.18
C GLY A 826 19.27 7.04 2.01
N ARG A 827 19.26 6.37 0.85
CA ARG A 827 20.12 5.21 0.55
C ARG A 827 21.56 5.67 0.31
N PHE A 828 21.72 6.77 -0.42
CA PHE A 828 23.02 7.33 -0.79
C PHE A 828 23.81 7.75 0.45
N THR A 829 23.16 8.50 1.35
CA THR A 829 23.78 9.02 2.57
C THR A 829 24.21 7.91 3.53
N ILE A 830 23.35 6.89 3.73
CA ILE A 830 23.69 5.73 4.58
C ILE A 830 24.86 4.95 3.99
N GLN A 831 24.89 4.74 2.67
CA GLN A 831 25.98 4.04 2.00
C GLN A 831 27.31 4.78 2.17
N LEU A 832 27.32 6.09 1.94
CA LEU A 832 28.51 6.94 2.05
C LEU A 832 29.04 6.95 3.49
N MET A 833 28.15 7.16 4.46
CA MET A 833 28.45 7.15 5.89
C MET A 833 29.03 5.81 6.33
N GLY A 834 28.44 4.69 5.89
CA GLY A 834 28.91 3.37 6.25
C GLY A 834 30.32 3.07 5.74
N PHE A 835 30.61 3.32 4.45
CA PHE A 835 31.96 3.18 3.91
C PHE A 835 32.98 4.08 4.63
N PHE A 836 32.59 5.32 4.97
CA PHE A 836 33.43 6.25 5.71
C PHE A 836 33.80 5.70 7.09
N PHE A 837 32.82 5.34 7.92
CA PHE A 837 33.08 4.84 9.26
C PHE A 837 33.77 3.48 9.25
N MET A 838 33.44 2.57 8.31
CA MET A 838 34.19 1.33 8.13
C MET A 838 35.68 1.60 7.87
N THR A 839 36.00 2.59 7.03
CA THR A 839 37.39 3.01 6.75
C THR A 839 38.07 3.54 8.02
N VAL A 840 37.40 4.43 8.76
CA VAL A 840 37.92 5.00 10.02
C VAL A 840 38.23 3.91 11.05
N PHE A 841 37.28 2.99 11.29
CA PHE A 841 37.47 1.90 12.26
C PHE A 841 38.52 0.90 11.80
N MET A 842 38.60 0.58 10.50
CA MET A 842 39.68 -0.27 9.97
C MET A 842 41.06 0.37 10.11
N LEU A 843 41.21 1.67 9.86
CA LEU A 843 42.47 2.39 10.10
C LEU A 843 42.81 2.44 11.60
N GLY A 844 41.80 2.62 12.46
CA GLY A 844 41.94 2.54 13.92
C GLY A 844 42.39 1.15 14.42
N LEU A 845 42.09 0.08 13.67
CA LEU A 845 42.62 -1.26 13.95
C LEU A 845 44.04 -1.46 13.37
N ALA A 846 44.32 -0.92 12.18
CA ALA A 846 45.56 -1.15 11.44
C ALA A 846 46.75 -0.31 11.93
N ILE A 847 46.53 0.95 12.31
CA ILE A 847 47.60 1.89 12.71
C ILE A 847 48.21 1.46 14.05
N PRO A 848 47.45 1.40 15.17
CA PRO A 848 47.95 0.94 16.46
C PRO A 848 47.90 -0.60 16.62
N TYR A 849 48.07 -1.38 15.54
CA TYR A 849 47.94 -2.85 15.59
C TYR A 849 48.80 -3.52 16.68
N HIS A 850 50.01 -3.01 16.93
CA HIS A 850 50.88 -3.52 17.99
C HIS A 850 50.29 -3.32 19.40
N HIS A 851 49.65 -2.18 19.64
CA HIS A 851 48.97 -1.87 20.91
C HIS A 851 47.85 -2.87 21.17
N TRP A 852 47.07 -3.22 20.14
CA TRP A 852 45.99 -4.19 20.22
C TRP A 852 46.46 -5.62 20.50
N THR A 853 47.63 -6.01 19.99
CA THR A 853 48.23 -7.33 20.26
C THR A 853 48.91 -7.44 21.62
N THR A 854 49.00 -6.35 22.38
CA THR A 854 49.59 -6.35 23.73
C THR A 854 48.57 -6.83 24.76
N LYS A 855 49.02 -7.60 25.77
CA LYS A 855 48.14 -8.13 26.84
C LYS A 855 47.37 -6.99 27.53
N GLY A 856 46.06 -7.15 27.67
CA GLY A 856 45.15 -6.19 28.33
C GLY A 856 44.27 -5.35 27.38
N ASN A 857 44.66 -5.16 26.11
CA ASN A 857 43.96 -4.25 25.20
C ASN A 857 42.97 -4.92 24.22
N HIS A 858 42.76 -6.23 24.36
CA HIS A 858 41.94 -7.02 23.43
C HIS A 858 40.46 -6.60 23.38
N ILE A 859 39.90 -6.07 24.48
CA ILE A 859 38.50 -5.61 24.53
C ILE A 859 38.28 -4.43 23.57
N GLY A 860 39.18 -3.44 23.58
CA GLY A 860 39.09 -2.29 22.67
C GLY A 860 39.19 -2.70 21.20
N PHE A 861 40.04 -3.68 20.88
CA PHE A 861 40.10 -4.27 19.54
C PHE A 861 38.76 -4.90 19.14
N VAL A 862 38.16 -5.71 20.01
CA VAL A 862 36.87 -6.38 19.75
C VAL A 862 35.74 -5.37 19.55
N ILE A 863 35.71 -4.26 20.30
CA ILE A 863 34.73 -3.17 20.11
C ILE A 863 34.92 -2.49 18.75
N MET A 864 36.14 -2.06 18.44
CA MET A 864 36.45 -1.42 17.16
C MET A 864 36.16 -2.35 15.97
N TYR A 865 36.44 -3.64 16.12
CA TYR A 865 36.11 -4.67 15.14
C TYR A 865 34.59 -4.86 15.00
N GLY A 866 33.85 -4.93 16.11
CA GLY A 866 32.39 -4.97 16.11
C GLY A 866 31.76 -3.75 15.42
N LEU A 867 32.33 -2.55 15.62
CA LEU A 867 31.90 -1.33 14.96
C LEU A 867 32.09 -1.37 13.44
N THR A 868 33.11 -2.06 12.92
CA THR A 868 33.22 -2.26 11.46
C THR A 868 32.04 -3.06 10.89
N PHE A 869 31.55 -4.09 11.61
CA PHE A 869 30.34 -4.80 11.22
C PHE A 869 29.08 -3.96 11.43
N PHE A 870 29.01 -3.17 12.50
CA PHE A 870 27.88 -2.28 12.73
C PHE A 870 27.71 -1.31 11.55
N PHE A 871 28.76 -0.59 11.15
CA PHE A 871 28.70 0.38 10.05
C PHE A 871 28.69 -0.26 8.66
N ALA A 872 29.13 -1.52 8.52
CA ALA A 872 28.87 -2.27 7.30
C ALA A 872 27.37 -2.51 7.09
N ASN A 873 26.66 -2.89 8.16
CA ASN A 873 25.22 -3.21 8.10
C ASN A 873 24.33 -1.97 8.22
N PHE A 874 24.75 -0.99 9.03
CA PHE A 874 24.24 0.39 9.03
C PHE A 874 24.95 1.21 7.95
N GLY A 875 24.81 0.76 6.71
CA GLY A 875 25.67 1.24 5.64
C GLY A 875 25.63 0.36 4.39
N PRO A 876 26.79 0.21 3.71
CA PRO A 876 26.86 -0.32 2.36
C PRO A 876 26.30 -1.73 2.22
N ASN A 877 26.41 -2.62 3.21
CA ASN A 877 25.88 -3.99 3.08
C ASN A 877 24.38 -4.02 2.82
N SER A 878 23.64 -3.18 3.54
CA SER A 878 22.19 -3.09 3.34
C SER A 878 21.85 -2.29 2.07
N THR A 879 22.56 -1.20 1.79
CA THR A 879 22.20 -0.31 0.67
C THR A 879 22.59 -0.89 -0.69
N THR A 880 23.72 -1.58 -0.83
CA THR A 880 24.11 -2.23 -2.09
C THR A 880 23.16 -3.35 -2.48
N PHE A 881 22.48 -3.97 -1.50
CA PHE A 881 21.38 -4.89 -1.75
C PHE A 881 20.10 -4.17 -2.21
N ILE A 882 19.75 -3.05 -1.58
CA ILE A 882 18.47 -2.35 -1.83
C ILE A 882 18.47 -1.62 -3.16
N VAL A 883 19.53 -0.86 -3.46
CA VAL A 883 19.56 0.08 -4.58
C VAL A 883 19.34 -0.59 -5.95
N PRO A 884 19.97 -1.72 -6.31
CA PRO A 884 19.71 -2.41 -7.57
C PRO A 884 18.25 -2.88 -7.71
N ALA A 885 17.57 -3.20 -6.61
CA ALA A 885 16.16 -3.58 -6.67
C ALA A 885 15.24 -2.37 -6.95
N GLU A 886 15.67 -1.15 -6.63
CA GLU A 886 14.87 0.06 -6.80
C GLU A 886 15.11 0.77 -8.14
N ILE A 887 16.35 0.77 -8.67
CA ILE A 887 16.74 1.64 -9.80
C ILE A 887 16.52 1.05 -11.20
N PHE A 888 16.40 -0.27 -11.32
CA PHE A 888 16.33 -0.93 -12.61
C PHE A 888 14.87 -1.19 -13.07
N PRO A 889 14.60 -1.11 -14.39
CA PRO A 889 13.27 -1.32 -14.96
C PRO A 889 12.77 -2.76 -14.76
N ALA A 890 11.46 -2.94 -14.59
CA ALA A 890 10.87 -4.21 -14.11
C ALA A 890 11.23 -5.45 -14.95
N ARG A 891 11.42 -5.25 -16.25
CA ARG A 891 11.79 -6.28 -17.25
C ARG A 891 13.24 -6.78 -17.16
N LEU A 892 14.16 -5.97 -16.64
CA LEU A 892 15.59 -6.31 -16.50
C LEU A 892 16.04 -6.27 -15.03
N ARG A 893 15.12 -6.02 -14.10
CA ARG A 893 15.43 -5.77 -12.68
C ARG A 893 16.12 -6.97 -12.04
N SER A 894 15.60 -8.18 -12.25
CA SER A 894 16.20 -9.40 -11.67
C SER A 894 17.57 -9.67 -12.27
N THR A 895 17.73 -9.47 -13.59
CA THR A 895 19.02 -9.63 -14.29
C THR A 895 20.07 -8.62 -13.81
N CYS A 896 19.73 -7.33 -13.74
CA CYS A 896 20.68 -6.28 -13.31
C CYS A 896 21.02 -6.39 -11.82
N HIS A 897 20.04 -6.76 -10.98
CA HIS A 897 20.29 -7.09 -9.59
C HIS A 897 21.21 -8.31 -9.49
N GLY A 898 20.96 -9.37 -10.27
CA GLY A 898 21.79 -10.57 -10.34
C GLY A 898 23.24 -10.27 -10.72
N ILE A 899 23.47 -9.40 -11.71
CA ILE A 899 24.83 -8.94 -12.11
C ILE A 899 25.49 -8.16 -10.97
N SER A 900 24.76 -7.25 -10.32
CA SER A 900 25.28 -6.47 -9.20
C SER A 900 25.66 -7.37 -8.01
N ALA A 901 24.80 -8.33 -7.69
CA ALA A 901 25.03 -9.29 -6.62
C ALA A 901 26.19 -10.25 -6.95
N ALA A 902 26.32 -10.68 -8.22
CA ALA A 902 27.42 -11.51 -8.71
C ALA A 902 28.77 -10.79 -8.59
N ALA A 903 28.81 -9.49 -8.83
CA ALA A 903 29.99 -8.67 -8.57
C ALA A 903 30.33 -8.65 -7.06
N GLY A 904 29.34 -8.49 -6.18
CA GLY A 904 29.53 -8.68 -4.73
C GLY A 904 30.19 -10.03 -4.41
N LYS A 905 29.62 -11.14 -4.88
CA LYS A 905 30.18 -12.47 -4.63
C LYS A 905 31.56 -12.70 -5.25
N ALA A 906 31.89 -12.04 -6.36
CA ALA A 906 33.27 -12.02 -6.87
C ALA A 906 34.23 -11.36 -5.87
N GLY A 907 33.80 -10.31 -5.17
CA GLY A 907 34.53 -9.70 -4.06
C GLY A 907 34.71 -10.67 -2.88
N ALA A 908 33.66 -11.42 -2.53
CA ALA A 908 33.73 -12.45 -1.49
C ALA A 908 34.71 -13.59 -1.86
N ILE A 909 34.77 -13.97 -3.14
CA ILE A 909 35.76 -14.93 -3.69
C ILE A 909 37.18 -14.38 -3.54
N VAL A 910 37.42 -13.09 -3.82
CA VAL A 910 38.72 -12.44 -3.56
C VAL A 910 39.06 -12.49 -2.07
N GLY A 911 38.10 -12.33 -1.17
CA GLY A 911 38.30 -12.55 0.27
C GLY A 911 38.70 -13.98 0.60
N ALA A 912 37.94 -14.97 0.11
CA ALA A 912 38.12 -16.38 0.43
C ALA A 912 39.39 -17.01 -0.17
N PHE A 913 39.74 -16.67 -1.41
CA PHE A 913 40.91 -17.24 -2.10
C PHE A 913 42.12 -16.31 -2.09
N GLY A 914 41.94 -14.99 -2.01
CA GLY A 914 43.04 -14.02 -2.02
C GLY A 914 43.52 -13.71 -0.61
N PHE A 915 42.63 -13.11 0.21
CA PHE A 915 43.04 -12.67 1.55
C PHE A 915 43.37 -13.81 2.52
N LEU A 916 42.85 -15.01 2.28
CA LEU A 916 43.24 -16.21 3.05
C LEU A 916 44.75 -16.48 2.99
N TYR A 917 45.37 -16.22 1.84
CA TYR A 917 46.81 -16.30 1.66
C TYR A 917 47.50 -14.98 2.04
N ALA A 918 46.90 -13.82 1.71
CA ALA A 918 47.50 -12.53 1.94
C ALA A 918 47.62 -12.18 3.44
N ALA A 919 46.66 -12.56 4.28
CA ALA A 919 46.67 -12.24 5.71
C ALA A 919 47.75 -13.01 6.51
N GLN A 920 48.38 -14.02 5.91
CA GLN A 920 49.40 -14.85 6.54
C GLN A 920 50.63 -14.05 6.96
N SER A 921 51.23 -14.43 8.09
CA SER A 921 52.40 -13.75 8.64
C SER A 921 53.64 -13.89 7.73
N LYS A 922 54.42 -12.81 7.62
CA LYS A 922 55.76 -12.84 7.01
C LYS A 922 56.72 -13.70 7.83
N ASP A 923 56.58 -13.69 9.15
CA ASP A 923 57.35 -14.52 10.07
C ASP A 923 56.95 -16.00 9.94
N PRO A 924 57.88 -16.90 9.54
CA PRO A 924 57.63 -18.34 9.42
C PRO A 924 57.13 -18.98 10.71
N ALA A 925 57.52 -18.48 11.89
CA ALA A 925 57.15 -19.06 13.18
C ALA A 925 55.70 -18.77 13.60
N LYS A 926 55.07 -17.75 13.01
CA LYS A 926 53.68 -17.34 13.29
C LYS A 926 52.72 -17.68 12.14
N ARG A 927 53.18 -18.43 11.15
CA ARG A 927 52.44 -18.78 9.94
C ARG A 927 51.82 -20.15 10.08
N ASP A 928 50.59 -20.31 9.59
CA ASP A 928 49.95 -21.62 9.55
C ASP A 928 50.69 -22.56 8.59
N LYS A 929 50.79 -23.84 8.97
CA LYS A 929 51.56 -24.85 8.26
C LYS A 929 51.03 -25.03 6.83
N GLY A 930 51.92 -24.92 5.84
CA GLY A 930 51.60 -25.08 4.41
C GLY A 930 51.29 -23.78 3.67
N TYR A 931 51.12 -22.64 4.35
CA TYR A 931 50.88 -21.36 3.69
C TYR A 931 52.18 -20.66 3.21
N PRO A 932 52.17 -19.99 2.04
CA PRO A 932 53.24 -19.11 1.62
C PRO A 932 53.28 -17.81 2.46
N ALA A 933 54.37 -17.05 2.36
CA ALA A 933 54.49 -15.77 3.06
C ALA A 933 53.48 -14.74 2.51
N GLY A 934 52.60 -14.24 3.40
CA GLY A 934 51.63 -13.19 3.07
C GLY A 934 52.14 -11.79 3.40
N ILE A 935 51.23 -10.80 3.30
CA ILE A 935 51.48 -9.42 3.69
C ILE A 935 51.25 -9.18 5.20
N GLY A 936 50.57 -10.12 5.88
CA GLY A 936 50.23 -10.07 7.30
C GLY A 936 48.94 -9.30 7.60
N VAL A 937 48.29 -9.64 8.72
CA VAL A 937 46.98 -9.09 9.13
C VAL A 937 46.95 -7.56 9.17
N ARG A 938 48.01 -6.90 9.67
CA ARG A 938 48.09 -5.43 9.71
C ARG A 938 47.98 -4.81 8.32
N ASN A 939 48.75 -5.31 7.35
CA ASN A 939 48.74 -4.78 5.99
C ASN A 939 47.45 -5.18 5.26
N ALA A 940 46.91 -6.37 5.54
CA ALA A 940 45.61 -6.77 5.05
C ALA A 940 44.52 -5.76 5.49
N LEU A 941 44.50 -5.34 6.76
CA LEU A 941 43.56 -4.31 7.25
C LEU A 941 43.72 -2.96 6.51
N PHE A 942 44.94 -2.54 6.14
CA PHE A 942 45.15 -1.35 5.31
C PHE A 942 44.58 -1.52 3.89
N VAL A 943 44.73 -2.68 3.27
CA VAL A 943 44.15 -2.96 1.95
C VAL A 943 42.62 -2.98 2.02
N LEU A 944 42.04 -3.54 3.08
CA LEU A 944 40.59 -3.51 3.29
C LEU A 944 40.07 -2.09 3.58
N ALA A 945 40.84 -1.26 4.29
CA ALA A 945 40.50 0.16 4.47
C ALA A 945 40.52 0.91 3.12
N ALA A 946 41.50 0.62 2.27
CA ALA A 946 41.56 1.19 0.93
C ALA A 946 40.39 0.74 0.04
N SER A 947 39.96 -0.53 0.12
CA SER A 947 38.78 -1.00 -0.62
C SER A 947 37.50 -0.28 -0.18
N ASN A 948 37.32 -0.04 1.12
CA ASN A 948 36.19 0.74 1.64
C ASN A 948 36.23 2.21 1.18
N LEU A 949 37.41 2.83 1.16
CA LEU A 949 37.58 4.19 0.67
C LEU A 949 37.23 4.30 -0.83
N LEU A 950 37.65 3.32 -1.63
CA LEU A 950 37.23 3.24 -3.03
C LEU A 950 35.71 3.05 -3.13
N GLY A 951 35.11 2.21 -2.28
CA GLY A 951 33.66 2.02 -2.22
C GLY A 951 32.91 3.32 -1.95
N MET A 952 33.44 4.17 -1.06
CA MET A 952 32.95 5.52 -0.78
C MET A 952 32.97 6.40 -2.05
N ILE A 953 34.05 6.35 -2.83
CA ILE A 953 34.19 7.13 -4.07
C ILE A 953 33.21 6.63 -5.15
N PHE A 954 33.09 5.31 -5.33
CA PHE A 954 32.17 4.75 -6.31
C PHE A 954 30.69 4.90 -5.93
N THR A 955 30.39 5.20 -4.66
CA THR A 955 29.03 5.51 -4.21
C THR A 955 28.47 6.76 -4.92
N PHE A 956 29.30 7.71 -5.36
CA PHE A 956 28.86 8.86 -6.15
C PHE A 956 28.26 8.51 -7.52
N LEU A 957 28.45 7.28 -8.01
CA LEU A 957 27.82 6.80 -9.24
C LEU A 957 26.41 6.22 -9.01
N VAL A 958 25.98 6.13 -7.75
CA VAL A 958 24.72 5.49 -7.36
C VAL A 958 23.66 6.58 -7.11
N PRO A 959 22.49 6.54 -7.80
CA PRO A 959 21.46 7.55 -7.64
C PRO A 959 20.65 7.36 -6.35
N GLU A 960 20.11 8.46 -5.81
CA GLU A 960 19.19 8.41 -4.66
C GLU A 960 17.76 8.07 -5.11
N SER A 961 17.19 7.04 -4.47
CA SER A 961 15.89 6.45 -4.80
C SER A 961 14.77 6.80 -3.82
N LYS A 962 15.09 7.46 -2.70
CA LYS A 962 14.12 7.87 -1.69
C LYS A 962 12.96 8.67 -2.28
N GLY A 963 11.73 8.20 -2.03
CA GLY A 963 10.48 8.91 -2.35
C GLY A 963 10.02 8.83 -3.81
N LYS A 964 10.80 8.20 -4.70
CA LYS A 964 10.48 8.03 -6.13
C LYS A 964 9.81 6.68 -6.40
N SER A 965 8.85 6.63 -7.33
CA SER A 965 8.28 5.34 -7.77
C SER A 965 9.32 4.53 -8.57
N LEU A 966 9.10 3.22 -8.75
CA LEU A 966 10.04 2.38 -9.51
C LEU A 966 10.12 2.77 -10.98
N GLU A 967 9.01 3.26 -11.52
CA GLU A 967 8.84 3.68 -12.92
C GLU A 967 9.42 5.08 -13.15
N GLU A 968 9.35 5.95 -12.14
CA GLU A 968 9.96 7.29 -12.16
C GLU A 968 11.50 7.20 -12.14
N ILE A 969 12.07 6.29 -11.34
CA ILE A 969 13.53 6.14 -11.23
C ILE A 969 14.15 5.33 -12.36
N SER A 970 13.39 4.40 -12.96
CA SER A 970 13.82 3.63 -14.13
C SER A 970 13.76 4.43 -15.43
N GLY A 971 13.21 5.65 -15.42
CA GLY A 971 13.04 6.46 -16.62
C GLY A 971 12.08 5.83 -17.64
N GLU A 972 11.22 4.90 -17.20
CA GLU A 972 10.17 4.30 -18.05
C GLU A 972 9.12 5.34 -18.48
N ASN A 973 9.09 6.51 -17.82
CA ASN A 973 8.23 7.65 -18.14
C ASN A 973 8.88 8.71 -19.07
N GLU A 974 10.19 8.69 -19.33
CA GLU A 974 10.91 9.82 -19.97
C GLU A 974 10.89 9.84 -21.51
N ASP A 975 10.57 8.74 -22.20
CA ASP A 975 10.50 8.73 -23.69
C ASP A 975 9.15 9.14 -24.26
N GLU A 976 8.12 9.26 -23.42
CA GLU A 976 6.86 9.89 -23.83
C GLU A 976 7.11 11.36 -24.23
N ASP A 977 8.09 12.02 -23.61
CA ASP A 977 8.45 13.42 -23.88
C ASP A 977 9.28 13.63 -25.16
N GLN A 978 10.07 12.63 -25.62
CA GLN A 978 10.91 12.77 -26.82
C GLN A 978 10.17 12.42 -28.12
N ILE A 979 9.25 11.46 -28.11
CA ILE A 979 8.50 11.06 -29.32
C ILE A 979 7.48 12.15 -29.71
N ASP A 980 6.90 12.86 -28.73
CA ASP A 980 6.01 14.00 -28.97
C ASP A 980 6.75 15.21 -29.55
N SER A 981 8.06 15.35 -29.31
CA SER A 981 8.87 16.41 -29.92
C SER A 981 9.18 16.15 -31.41
N ALA A 982 9.26 14.88 -31.83
CA ALA A 982 9.53 14.50 -33.22
C ALA A 982 8.28 14.47 -34.11
N ALA A 983 7.10 14.16 -33.54
CA ALA A 983 5.82 14.18 -34.27
C ALA A 983 5.36 15.60 -34.64
N VAL A 984 5.86 16.64 -33.96
CA VAL A 984 5.53 18.05 -34.22
C VAL A 984 6.31 18.64 -35.41
N TYR A 985 7.41 18.01 -35.85
CA TYR A 985 8.25 18.56 -36.92
C TYR A 985 7.95 18.06 -38.35
N ASN A 986 7.02 17.13 -38.55
CA ASN A 986 6.78 16.48 -39.85
C ASN A 986 5.37 16.70 -40.45
N ARG A 987 4.77 17.88 -40.27
CA ARG A 987 3.68 18.35 -41.15
C ARG A 987 4.21 19.41 -42.11
N THR A 988 4.82 18.94 -43.19
CA THR A 988 5.05 19.71 -44.41
C THR A 988 3.73 20.26 -44.95
N VAL A 989 3.73 21.56 -45.23
CA VAL A 989 2.71 22.29 -45.98
C VAL A 989 2.63 21.74 -47.41
N PRO A 990 1.43 21.43 -47.94
CA PRO A 990 1.16 21.55 -49.35
C PRO A 990 0.40 22.85 -49.64
N VAL A 991 0.71 23.42 -50.80
CA VAL A 991 0.15 24.63 -51.43
C VAL A 991 -1.38 24.66 -51.40
#